data_AF-A0A1F2UH65-F1
#
_entry.id   AF-A0A1F2UH65-F1
#
_cell.length_a   1.000
_cell.length_b   1.000
_cell.length_c   1.000
_cell.angle_alpha   90.00
_cell.angle_beta   90.00
_cell.angle_gamma   90.00
#
_symmetry.space_group_name_H-M   'P 1'
#
loop_
_entity.id
_entity.type
_entity.pdbx_description
1 polymer ?
#
loop_
_entity_poly.entity_id
_entity_poly.type
_entity_poly.pdbx_seq_one_letter_code
_entity_poly.pdbx_strand_id
1 'polypeptide(L)'
;MDRTAVPVVHRVVDAHAQRHAQENRMTKMLDATSFLVLGESLGAGMTNFSVSEGDQRESFPAQMARQMKVEFRQPLVQAPGLGDAHGFPRLPVRIPFDHQTTVLEDFPPSAPISNLSVPGLTVADAVARRPVPPLIHSGDAQQTAINFILGMPGLLRGDASLPTALEYALERKPTFAIVELGYAEVLEAAISGSAGSIPDAAAFRANYARIVKALRDAGCEVVAMTIPDPMDTAHFSSAAAAARVVKLPPKVLGREYGLASGARVTVNGLTEIGYQLMSGRSGPLPAGSVLRATAAAEISSRVQSLNAALTSVAVEHGAIVYDLGGLFRRVGKEGIAVGSRTLTADFLGGFYSLNGYSPGKTGQALIANELLDLINRTYDTAFEPIDVGTTIQSDAVAMYQGAEGPEYRTLAGYVASAFATLKVWSTMAGFLVNMVVGAIFRKRPATPPSSGSTPERWTLKLPPDLEQELPLNKAASYYGDALRAVHTTDKAEVEYGLTGQLLFGGLAMLDTHLGGSVRITFSPPVNDVSHFEVTHGNGLAGDDSRLSAPQFFKLPAIEHRVMDSAAERSSGDLNLVTGEVTNLQYKFFFLNSAILSLAAVNPALPRDPLKFPGEYGSTWAKFEQRPDGKLDYTCYATTFIPLSVLNVPIRFPLPFTGPSGSFASIPADGTALHPHIRISTKAPEAADAGVLVPEFPTNAIREFTTSVHNNSFGDDFSLNAPELGGHTKGRSHLVGRFQVQFGERFGDSVPIAIQAMPPGGLLRTLQQSSFADAFKHRIPDGLMGHNEMLRFPKSTYVMDSVTYLDDPLDISLGVVDVKTGKVPGPLLRRGLITTNWLLAMVRIETRTPKATFAFRGPASFEKGVNGQMVFRYHGKLHIPFPEGFKFPATDLTNYILIGPDSALDPFLRWQAMSISDAPRLARAGSAKGVVASTGDEFSYSYRLPAGDGQASFEYVNHTKDATFRMQGLLWAGFINSRTAAPGDYDTLSFGGIGTWSKDPGDQSHIATVQVSTSAKFPYVTIMVDGGRTSSVNTKPANVDDTMP
;
A
#
# COMPACT_ATOMS: atom_id res chain seq x y z
N MET A 1 -28.68 -82.96 27.54
CA MET A 1 -27.36 -83.45 27.08
C MET A 1 -26.78 -82.33 26.22
N ASP A 2 -26.06 -81.38 26.82
CA ASP A 2 -24.62 -81.42 27.14
C ASP A 2 -23.77 -81.21 25.86
N ARG A 3 -23.19 -80.01 25.65
CA ARG A 3 -21.74 -79.66 25.74
C ARG A 3 -20.89 -80.36 24.66
N THR A 4 -19.89 -79.82 23.96
CA THR A 4 -19.01 -78.63 24.05
C THR A 4 -18.01 -78.72 22.89
N ALA A 5 -17.42 -77.58 22.47
CA ALA A 5 -15.97 -77.37 22.27
C ALA A 5 -15.61 -76.58 20.99
N VAL A 6 -15.15 -75.35 21.22
CA VAL A 6 -14.39 -74.48 20.31
C VAL A 6 -12.90 -74.62 20.68
N PRO A 7 -11.94 -74.31 19.80
CA PRO A 7 -10.65 -73.76 20.23
C PRO A 7 -10.37 -72.43 19.50
N VAL A 8 -10.58 -71.24 20.07
CA VAL A 8 -9.83 -70.52 21.13
C VAL A 8 -8.45 -69.99 20.71
N VAL A 9 -7.88 -70.37 19.56
CA VAL A 9 -6.51 -69.92 19.20
C VAL A 9 -6.47 -68.61 18.40
N HIS A 10 -7.50 -68.26 17.63
CA HIS A 10 -7.49 -67.02 16.83
C HIS A 10 -7.93 -65.75 17.57
N ARG A 11 -8.72 -65.85 18.66
CA ARG A 11 -9.19 -64.67 19.41
C ARG A 11 -8.18 -64.07 20.40
N VAL A 12 -7.16 -64.84 20.81
CA VAL A 12 -6.19 -64.37 21.81
C VAL A 12 -5.10 -63.51 21.17
N VAL A 13 -4.72 -63.79 19.92
CA VAL A 13 -3.71 -62.99 19.18
C VAL A 13 -4.28 -61.64 18.76
N ASP A 14 -5.55 -61.60 18.30
CA ASP A 14 -6.24 -60.34 17.97
C ASP A 14 -6.54 -59.49 19.20
N ALA A 15 -6.87 -60.13 20.34
CA ALA A 15 -7.09 -59.42 21.60
C ALA A 15 -5.77 -58.94 22.24
N HIS A 16 -4.63 -59.60 22.02
CA HIS A 16 -3.31 -59.10 22.46
C HIS A 16 -2.78 -57.99 21.55
N ALA A 17 -3.02 -58.05 20.23
CA ALA A 17 -2.67 -56.96 19.32
C ALA A 17 -3.57 -55.72 19.55
N GLN A 18 -4.87 -55.94 19.81
CA GLN A 18 -5.78 -54.86 20.22
C GLN A 18 -5.48 -54.36 21.63
N ARG A 19 -5.11 -55.22 22.59
CA ARG A 19 -4.65 -54.77 23.92
C ARG A 19 -3.31 -54.06 23.86
N HIS A 20 -2.33 -54.47 23.08
CA HIS A 20 -1.09 -53.71 22.90
C HIS A 20 -1.32 -52.39 22.15
N ALA A 21 -2.25 -52.33 21.19
CA ALA A 21 -2.66 -51.09 20.53
C ALA A 21 -3.52 -50.18 21.46
N GLN A 22 -4.24 -50.76 22.41
CA GLN A 22 -5.06 -50.06 23.41
C GLN A 22 -4.24 -49.66 24.65
N GLU A 23 -3.23 -50.44 25.04
CA GLU A 23 -2.25 -50.17 26.10
C GLU A 23 -1.20 -49.15 25.62
N ASN A 24 -0.74 -49.19 24.36
CA ASN A 24 0.05 -48.09 23.77
C ASN A 24 -0.78 -46.81 23.55
N ARG A 25 -2.11 -46.90 23.47
CA ARG A 25 -3.02 -45.74 23.43
C ARG A 25 -3.31 -45.16 24.82
N MET A 26 -3.01 -45.87 25.90
CA MET A 26 -3.38 -45.46 27.27
C MET A 26 -2.29 -44.71 28.05
N THR A 27 -1.17 -44.31 27.44
CA THR A 27 -0.08 -43.62 28.18
C THR A 27 0.76 -42.62 27.37
N LYS A 28 0.29 -42.09 26.24
CA LYS A 28 1.00 -41.00 25.56
C LYS A 28 0.24 -39.68 25.66
N MET A 29 0.50 -38.96 26.75
CA MET A 29 0.11 -37.55 26.90
C MET A 29 0.83 -36.73 25.81
N LEU A 30 0.12 -35.81 25.14
CA LEU A 30 0.73 -34.96 24.12
C LEU A 30 1.83 -34.09 24.74
N ASP A 31 3.04 -34.16 24.20
CA ASP A 31 4.09 -33.19 24.47
C ASP A 31 4.02 -32.05 23.45
N ALA A 32 3.40 -30.95 23.83
CA ALA A 32 3.30 -29.74 23.00
C ALA A 32 4.38 -28.70 23.31
N THR A 33 5.43 -29.04 24.09
CA THR A 33 6.43 -28.07 24.55
C THR A 33 7.17 -27.36 23.42
N SER A 34 7.35 -28.04 22.27
CA SER A 34 7.84 -27.44 21.03
C SER A 34 6.80 -27.65 19.93
N PHE A 35 5.85 -26.71 19.85
CA PHE A 35 4.79 -26.68 18.84
C PHE A 35 5.21 -25.90 17.59
N LEU A 36 5.09 -26.53 16.42
CA LEU A 36 5.48 -25.96 15.13
C LEU A 36 4.36 -26.11 14.10
N VAL A 37 4.24 -25.15 13.18
CA VAL A 37 3.39 -25.31 11.99
C VAL A 37 4.23 -25.14 10.74
N LEU A 38 4.17 -26.15 9.88
CA LEU A 38 4.70 -26.10 8.52
C LEU A 38 3.51 -25.95 7.58
N GLY A 39 3.29 -24.73 7.11
CA GLY A 39 2.05 -24.39 6.42
C GLY A 39 2.19 -23.43 5.25
N GLU A 40 1.05 -22.98 4.74
CA GLU A 40 0.96 -22.01 3.65
C GLU A 40 0.14 -20.77 4.07
N SER A 41 -0.78 -20.28 3.25
CA SER A 41 -1.56 -19.07 3.55
C SER A 41 -2.49 -19.20 4.77
N LEU A 42 -3.11 -20.36 4.98
CA LEU A 42 -4.06 -20.55 6.10
C LEU A 42 -3.34 -20.56 7.45
N GLY A 43 -2.26 -21.35 7.57
CA GLY A 43 -1.40 -21.39 8.76
C GLY A 43 -0.68 -20.07 9.03
N ALA A 44 -0.39 -19.28 7.97
CA ALA A 44 0.17 -17.95 8.10
C ALA A 44 -0.86 -16.91 8.58
N GLY A 45 -2.16 -17.23 8.63
CA GLY A 45 -3.20 -16.26 8.99
C GLY A 45 -3.46 -15.22 7.90
N MET A 46 -3.22 -15.54 6.62
CA MET A 46 -3.50 -14.62 5.52
C MET A 46 -5.01 -14.40 5.40
N THR A 47 -5.45 -13.14 5.44
CA THR A 47 -6.84 -12.77 5.08
C THR A 47 -6.89 -12.29 3.63
N ASN A 48 -7.33 -11.06 3.36
CA ASN A 48 -7.63 -10.52 2.03
C ASN A 48 -6.53 -10.83 1.00
N PHE A 49 -5.40 -10.09 1.00
CA PHE A 49 -4.43 -10.18 -0.10
C PHE A 49 -2.96 -10.41 0.32
N SER A 50 -2.65 -10.25 1.61
CA SER A 50 -1.31 -10.39 2.20
C SER A 50 -1.41 -10.84 3.67
N VAL A 51 -0.30 -11.25 4.28
CA VAL A 51 -0.25 -11.49 5.73
C VAL A 51 0.08 -10.19 6.47
N SER A 52 -0.62 -9.93 7.56
CA SER A 52 -0.35 -8.80 8.46
C SER A 52 -0.38 -9.26 9.92
N GLU A 53 0.32 -8.54 10.79
CA GLU A 53 0.46 -8.87 12.21
C GLU A 53 -0.90 -9.07 12.90
N GLY A 54 -1.86 -8.19 12.64
CA GLY A 54 -3.19 -8.25 13.24
C GLY A 54 -3.93 -9.54 12.90
N ASP A 55 -3.82 -10.02 11.67
CA ASP A 55 -4.44 -11.27 11.22
C ASP A 55 -3.64 -12.50 11.67
N GLN A 56 -2.31 -12.40 11.68
CA GLN A 56 -1.42 -13.48 12.12
C GLN A 56 -1.66 -13.87 13.57
N ARG A 57 -1.88 -12.89 14.45
CA ARG A 57 -2.19 -13.13 15.88
C ARG A 57 -3.51 -13.92 16.07
N GLU A 58 -4.39 -13.87 15.07
CA GLU A 58 -5.67 -14.59 15.03
C GLU A 58 -5.65 -15.81 14.10
N SER A 59 -4.49 -16.24 13.63
CA SER A 59 -4.35 -17.51 12.89
C SER A 59 -4.71 -18.72 13.77
N PHE A 60 -5.23 -19.80 13.18
CA PHE A 60 -5.57 -21.00 13.95
C PHE A 60 -4.40 -21.54 14.80
N PRO A 61 -3.13 -21.55 14.35
CA PRO A 61 -2.02 -22.02 15.18
C PRO A 61 -1.78 -21.12 16.39
N ALA A 62 -1.86 -19.80 16.22
CA ALA A 62 -1.68 -18.84 17.30
C ALA A 62 -2.79 -18.98 18.36
N GLN A 63 -4.03 -19.21 17.92
CA GLN A 63 -5.16 -19.48 18.80
C GLN A 63 -4.99 -20.79 19.56
N MET A 64 -4.58 -21.87 18.88
CA MET A 64 -4.29 -23.15 19.52
C MET A 64 -3.17 -23.03 20.55
N ALA A 65 -2.07 -22.36 20.22
CA ALA A 65 -0.94 -22.17 21.13
C ALA A 65 -1.35 -21.45 22.42
N ARG A 66 -2.23 -20.44 22.32
CA ARG A 66 -2.82 -19.76 23.48
C ARG A 66 -3.61 -20.72 24.38
N GLN A 67 -4.43 -21.61 23.81
CA GLN A 67 -5.21 -22.59 24.58
C GLN A 67 -4.34 -23.70 25.18
N MET A 68 -3.33 -24.16 24.44
CA MET A 68 -2.35 -25.13 24.93
C MET A 68 -1.36 -24.53 25.93
N LYS A 69 -1.30 -23.20 26.04
CA LYS A 69 -0.35 -22.44 26.89
C LYS A 69 1.11 -22.74 26.56
N VAL A 70 1.41 -22.82 25.27
CA VAL A 70 2.76 -23.08 24.73
C VAL A 70 3.29 -21.85 24.02
N GLU A 71 4.61 -21.64 24.04
CA GLU A 71 5.23 -20.56 23.28
C GLU A 71 5.12 -20.86 21.79
N PHE A 72 4.61 -19.89 21.02
CA PHE A 72 4.49 -20.00 19.58
C PHE A 72 4.90 -18.68 18.93
N ARG A 73 6.15 -18.62 18.48
CA ARG A 73 6.69 -17.43 17.84
C ARG A 73 6.29 -17.36 16.37
N GLN A 74 5.76 -16.22 15.97
CA GLN A 74 5.35 -15.95 14.60
C GLN A 74 6.26 -14.89 13.95
N PRO A 75 6.45 -14.95 12.63
CA PRO A 75 7.06 -13.87 11.86
C PRO A 75 6.02 -12.75 11.69
N LEU A 76 5.73 -12.00 12.74
CA LEU A 76 4.68 -10.98 12.70
C LEU A 76 5.07 -9.83 11.76
N VAL A 77 4.33 -9.69 10.65
CA VAL A 77 4.62 -8.76 9.55
C VAL A 77 3.79 -7.49 9.71
N GLN A 78 4.44 -6.34 9.83
CA GLN A 78 3.78 -5.03 9.89
C GLN A 78 2.95 -4.78 8.61
N ALA A 79 1.78 -4.14 8.75
CA ALA A 79 0.96 -3.74 7.61
C ALA A 79 1.77 -2.82 6.65
N PRO A 80 1.56 -2.86 5.32
CA PRO A 80 0.51 -3.51 4.54
C PRO A 80 0.72 -5.01 4.30
N GLY A 81 1.75 -5.59 4.92
CA GLY A 81 1.98 -7.02 4.88
C GLY A 81 2.92 -7.51 3.78
N LEU A 82 3.05 -8.82 3.70
CA LEU A 82 3.88 -9.55 2.73
C LEU A 82 3.11 -10.75 2.17
N GLY A 83 3.46 -11.21 0.97
CA GLY A 83 2.83 -12.34 0.30
C GLY A 83 1.81 -11.93 -0.77
N ASP A 84 1.44 -12.90 -1.59
CA ASP A 84 0.54 -12.72 -2.73
C ASP A 84 -0.67 -13.66 -2.62
N ALA A 85 -1.87 -13.09 -2.73
CA ALA A 85 -3.09 -13.85 -2.91
C ALA A 85 -3.23 -14.32 -4.37
N HIS A 86 -3.29 -15.63 -4.59
CA HIS A 86 -3.48 -16.20 -5.92
C HIS A 86 -4.76 -15.66 -6.58
N GLY A 87 -4.66 -15.32 -7.87
CA GLY A 87 -5.79 -14.83 -8.67
C GLY A 87 -6.05 -13.34 -8.57
N PHE A 88 -5.23 -12.60 -7.80
CA PHE A 88 -5.28 -11.15 -7.71
C PHE A 88 -4.01 -10.52 -8.29
N PRO A 89 -4.06 -9.23 -8.69
CA PRO A 89 -2.87 -8.51 -9.11
C PRO A 89 -1.78 -8.57 -8.04
N ARG A 90 -0.57 -9.01 -8.43
CA ARG A 90 0.61 -9.02 -7.56
C ARG A 90 1.12 -7.59 -7.40
N LEU A 91 1.40 -7.20 -6.15
CA LEU A 91 2.00 -5.90 -5.86
C LEU A 91 3.52 -6.05 -5.77
N PRO A 92 4.29 -5.03 -6.16
CA PRO A 92 5.73 -5.06 -5.94
C PRO A 92 6.04 -5.14 -4.45
N VAL A 93 7.07 -5.93 -4.09
CA VAL A 93 7.58 -5.99 -2.72
C VAL A 93 8.33 -4.69 -2.43
N ARG A 94 7.75 -3.86 -1.56
CA ARG A 94 8.22 -2.51 -1.19
C ARG A 94 8.58 -2.53 0.30
N ILE A 95 9.86 -2.68 0.64
CA ILE A 95 10.26 -2.93 2.04
C ILE A 95 11.43 -2.00 2.45
N PRO A 96 11.28 -1.19 3.52
CA PRO A 96 10.04 -0.95 4.27
C PRO A 96 9.03 -0.13 3.46
N PHE A 97 7.73 -0.35 3.66
CA PHE A 97 6.67 0.49 3.13
C PHE A 97 6.23 1.55 4.15
N ASP A 98 5.26 2.38 3.77
CA ASP A 98 4.52 3.28 4.64
C ASP A 98 4.17 2.65 5.98
N HIS A 99 4.46 3.36 7.08
CA HIS A 99 4.28 2.91 8.46
C HIS A 99 4.99 1.61 8.88
N GLN A 100 5.86 1.05 8.03
CA GLN A 100 6.75 -0.05 8.43
C GLN A 100 8.09 0.51 8.91
N THR A 101 8.62 -0.10 9.98
CA THR A 101 9.97 0.15 10.47
C THR A 101 10.89 -1.01 10.10
N THR A 102 10.85 -2.08 10.90
CA THR A 102 11.63 -3.30 10.77
C THR A 102 10.94 -4.34 9.89
N VAL A 103 9.69 -4.09 9.46
CA VAL A 103 8.81 -4.97 8.66
C VAL A 103 8.34 -6.22 9.39
N LEU A 104 9.23 -6.86 10.14
CA LEU A 104 8.85 -7.75 11.24
C LEU A 104 8.72 -6.95 12.53
N GLU A 105 7.90 -7.39 13.49
CA GLU A 105 7.82 -6.78 14.82
C GLU A 105 9.21 -6.72 15.51
N ASP A 106 10.07 -7.70 15.24
CA ASP A 106 11.46 -7.78 15.71
C ASP A 106 12.39 -8.20 14.57
N PHE A 107 13.41 -7.39 14.25
CA PHE A 107 14.38 -7.69 13.19
C PHE A 107 15.82 -7.31 13.59
N PRO A 108 16.80 -8.23 13.38
CA PRO A 108 16.60 -9.66 13.12
C PRO A 108 15.83 -10.33 14.27
N PRO A 109 15.07 -11.41 14.03
CA PRO A 109 14.33 -12.08 15.09
C PRO A 109 15.24 -12.49 16.26
N SER A 110 14.90 -12.07 17.48
CA SER A 110 15.66 -12.39 18.71
C SER A 110 15.67 -13.87 19.08
N ALA A 111 14.72 -14.64 18.55
CA ALA A 111 14.64 -16.08 18.74
C ALA A 111 14.07 -16.77 17.48
N PRO A 112 14.31 -18.08 17.32
CA PRO A 112 13.80 -18.82 16.18
C PRO A 112 12.26 -18.90 16.15
N ILE A 113 11.73 -18.94 14.94
CA ILE A 113 10.28 -18.92 14.65
C ILE A 113 9.67 -20.33 14.73
N SER A 114 8.43 -20.41 15.23
CA SER A 114 7.63 -21.65 15.33
C SER A 114 6.55 -21.77 14.25
N ASN A 115 6.08 -20.65 13.69
CA ASN A 115 5.19 -20.65 12.54
C ASN A 115 5.99 -20.51 11.25
N LEU A 116 6.22 -21.63 10.55
CA LEU A 116 6.97 -21.67 9.28
C LEU A 116 6.05 -21.49 8.06
N SER A 117 4.82 -21.01 8.28
CA SER A 117 3.84 -20.89 7.21
C SER A 117 4.19 -19.74 6.27
N VAL A 118 4.27 -20.04 4.97
CA VAL A 118 4.63 -19.08 3.93
C VAL A 118 3.51 -19.05 2.88
N PRO A 119 2.87 -17.88 2.61
CA PRO A 119 1.86 -17.79 1.57
C PRO A 119 2.35 -18.33 0.20
N GLY A 120 1.57 -19.24 -0.38
CA GLY A 120 1.88 -19.90 -1.67
C GLY A 120 2.91 -21.04 -1.60
N LEU A 121 3.39 -21.44 -0.42
CA LEU A 121 4.37 -22.52 -0.26
C LEU A 121 3.80 -23.87 -0.70
N THR A 122 4.42 -24.46 -1.72
CA THR A 122 4.04 -25.78 -2.24
C THR A 122 4.70 -26.90 -1.42
N VAL A 123 4.19 -28.14 -1.56
CA VAL A 123 4.83 -29.31 -0.91
C VAL A 123 6.25 -29.51 -1.44
N ALA A 124 6.49 -29.20 -2.72
CA ALA A 124 7.82 -29.24 -3.32
C ALA A 124 8.74 -28.16 -2.76
N ASP A 125 8.25 -26.93 -2.58
CA ASP A 125 9.04 -25.83 -2.00
C ASP A 125 9.50 -26.16 -0.57
N ALA A 126 8.62 -26.72 0.26
CA ALA A 126 8.94 -27.06 1.65
C ALA A 126 10.17 -27.97 1.81
N VAL A 127 10.50 -28.76 0.79
CA VAL A 127 11.62 -29.72 0.79
C VAL A 127 12.78 -29.36 -0.13
N ALA A 128 12.68 -28.26 -0.89
CA ALA A 128 13.66 -27.91 -1.91
C ALA A 128 14.03 -26.43 -1.96
N ARG A 129 13.07 -25.53 -1.69
CA ARG A 129 13.31 -24.09 -1.79
C ARG A 129 14.03 -23.59 -0.54
N ARG A 130 15.08 -22.79 -0.76
CA ARG A 130 15.98 -22.28 0.28
C ARG A 130 15.98 -20.75 0.28
N PRO A 131 16.31 -20.13 1.41
CA PRO A 131 16.64 -18.71 1.44
C PRO A 131 17.82 -18.38 0.52
N VAL A 132 17.78 -17.21 -0.13
CA VAL A 132 18.86 -16.71 -1.00
C VAL A 132 19.01 -15.20 -0.88
N PRO A 133 20.24 -14.64 -0.84
CA PRO A 133 20.46 -13.19 -0.81
C PRO A 133 20.07 -12.53 -2.15
N PRO A 134 19.70 -11.23 -2.16
CA PRO A 134 19.46 -10.37 -1.00
C PRO A 134 18.26 -10.82 -0.15
N LEU A 135 18.11 -10.30 1.08
CA LEU A 135 16.94 -10.59 1.92
C LEU A 135 15.62 -10.28 1.19
N ILE A 136 15.55 -9.16 0.46
CA ILE A 136 14.35 -8.65 -0.21
C ILE A 136 14.46 -8.87 -1.72
N HIS A 137 13.50 -9.61 -2.29
CA HIS A 137 13.36 -9.85 -3.73
C HIS A 137 12.14 -9.09 -4.25
N SER A 138 12.36 -7.92 -4.90
CA SER A 138 11.30 -7.00 -5.31
C SER A 138 10.20 -7.61 -6.21
N GLY A 139 10.54 -8.68 -6.95
CA GLY A 139 9.61 -9.40 -7.83
C GLY A 139 9.14 -10.77 -7.31
N ASP A 140 9.54 -11.17 -6.10
CA ASP A 140 9.20 -12.49 -5.53
C ASP A 140 8.89 -12.35 -4.03
N ALA A 141 7.60 -12.13 -3.72
CA ALA A 141 7.11 -12.01 -2.36
C ALA A 141 7.29 -13.31 -1.56
N GLN A 142 7.17 -14.46 -2.22
CA GLN A 142 7.34 -15.77 -1.59
C GLN A 142 8.81 -15.99 -1.20
N GLN A 143 9.76 -15.68 -2.08
CA GLN A 143 11.19 -15.75 -1.74
C GLN A 143 11.54 -14.79 -0.61
N THR A 144 10.99 -13.58 -0.63
CA THR A 144 11.18 -12.60 0.44
C THR A 144 10.66 -13.14 1.77
N ALA A 145 9.47 -13.75 1.79
CA ALA A 145 8.91 -14.38 2.99
C ALA A 145 9.77 -15.56 3.48
N ILE A 146 10.24 -16.42 2.58
CA ILE A 146 11.17 -17.52 2.89
C ILE A 146 12.45 -16.97 3.54
N ASN A 147 13.01 -15.87 3.01
CA ASN A 147 14.22 -15.29 3.57
C ASN A 147 14.01 -14.73 4.97
N PHE A 148 12.88 -14.05 5.23
CA PHE A 148 12.55 -13.54 6.56
C PHE A 148 12.28 -14.66 7.58
N ILE A 149 11.62 -15.74 7.16
CA ILE A 149 11.14 -16.80 8.07
C ILE A 149 12.21 -17.86 8.32
N LEU A 150 12.90 -18.30 7.27
CA LEU A 150 13.81 -19.45 7.30
C LEU A 150 15.28 -19.03 7.18
N GLY A 151 15.55 -17.80 6.70
CA GLY A 151 16.90 -17.34 6.41
C GLY A 151 17.63 -16.74 7.62
N MET A 152 16.95 -16.37 8.70
CA MET A 152 17.57 -15.64 9.80
C MET A 152 18.08 -16.58 10.91
N PRO A 153 19.23 -16.30 11.54
CA PRO A 153 20.23 -15.28 11.18
C PRO A 153 21.24 -15.73 10.10
N GLY A 154 21.12 -16.94 9.53
CA GLY A 154 22.15 -17.52 8.65
C GLY A 154 22.45 -16.72 7.38
N LEU A 155 21.43 -16.14 6.74
CA LEU A 155 21.57 -15.28 5.56
C LEU A 155 22.34 -13.99 5.91
N LEU A 156 22.21 -13.51 7.15
CA LEU A 156 22.94 -12.33 7.62
C LEU A 156 24.40 -12.66 7.98
N ARG A 157 24.69 -13.91 8.38
CA ARG A 157 26.07 -14.38 8.61
C ARG A 157 26.78 -14.81 7.33
N GLY A 158 26.05 -15.00 6.24
CA GLY A 158 26.58 -15.55 4.99
C GLY A 158 26.85 -17.05 5.09
N ASP A 159 26.03 -17.78 5.83
CA ASP A 159 26.16 -19.24 5.99
C ASP A 159 26.07 -19.93 4.60
N ALA A 160 26.97 -20.88 4.34
CA ALA A 160 27.09 -21.53 3.03
C ALA A 160 25.89 -22.42 2.65
N SER A 161 25.09 -22.82 3.64
CA SER A 161 23.88 -23.61 3.45
C SER A 161 22.78 -23.07 4.34
N LEU A 162 21.63 -22.72 3.75
CA LEU A 162 20.45 -22.24 4.44
C LEU A 162 19.34 -23.28 4.34
N PRO A 163 18.59 -23.54 5.42
CA PRO A 163 17.69 -24.69 5.49
C PRO A 163 16.46 -24.53 4.59
N THR A 164 15.91 -25.64 4.08
CA THR A 164 14.52 -25.66 3.60
C THR A 164 13.55 -25.57 4.78
N ALA A 165 12.25 -25.39 4.51
CA ALA A 165 11.26 -25.33 5.58
C ALA A 165 11.23 -26.62 6.45
N LEU A 166 11.35 -27.79 5.82
CA LEU A 166 11.48 -29.07 6.54
C LEU A 166 12.76 -29.16 7.37
N GLU A 167 13.91 -28.77 6.81
CA GLU A 167 15.18 -28.83 7.53
C GLU A 167 15.17 -27.89 8.74
N TYR A 168 14.69 -26.66 8.56
CA TYR A 168 14.52 -25.70 9.63
C TYR A 168 13.60 -26.28 10.72
N ALA A 169 12.46 -26.89 10.33
CA ALA A 169 11.57 -27.55 11.28
C ALA A 169 12.29 -28.62 12.10
N LEU A 170 13.09 -29.48 11.48
CA LEU A 170 13.84 -30.53 12.18
C LEU A 170 14.90 -29.95 13.13
N GLU A 171 15.57 -28.86 12.75
CA GLU A 171 16.51 -28.13 13.62
C GLU A 171 15.83 -27.58 14.88
N ARG A 172 14.53 -27.26 14.81
CA ARG A 172 13.72 -26.85 15.98
C ARG A 172 13.39 -27.99 16.94
N LYS A 173 13.63 -29.24 16.55
CA LYS A 173 13.29 -30.45 17.34
C LYS A 173 11.84 -30.40 17.89
N PRO A 174 10.83 -30.27 17.02
CA PRO A 174 9.45 -30.14 17.44
C PRO A 174 8.97 -31.43 18.11
N THR A 175 8.19 -31.28 19.16
CA THR A 175 7.51 -32.39 19.83
C THR A 175 6.09 -32.57 19.28
N PHE A 176 5.52 -31.49 18.74
CA PHE A 176 4.23 -31.48 18.05
C PHE A 176 4.27 -30.56 16.81
N ALA A 177 3.81 -31.05 15.66
CA ALA A 177 3.76 -30.30 14.42
C ALA A 177 2.44 -30.46 13.68
N ILE A 178 1.97 -29.37 13.05
CA ILE A 178 0.88 -29.40 12.08
C ILE A 178 1.47 -29.20 10.68
N VAL A 179 1.06 -30.04 9.73
CA VAL A 179 1.41 -29.92 8.30
C VAL A 179 0.16 -29.51 7.53
N GLU A 180 0.16 -28.26 7.07
CA GLU A 180 -0.91 -27.60 6.30
C GLU A 180 -0.36 -27.21 4.92
N LEU A 181 -0.16 -28.19 4.04
CA LEU A 181 0.43 -27.97 2.72
C LEU A 181 -0.36 -28.70 1.63
N GLY A 182 -0.47 -28.08 0.46
CA GLY A 182 -0.98 -28.69 -0.77
C GLY A 182 -2.08 -27.90 -1.46
N TYR A 183 -2.64 -26.88 -0.79
CA TYR A 183 -3.70 -26.05 -1.34
C TYR A 183 -3.15 -25.03 -2.34
N ALA A 184 -1.94 -24.49 -2.13
CA ALA A 184 -1.30 -23.54 -3.05
C ALA A 184 -1.22 -24.06 -4.50
N GLU A 185 -0.76 -25.30 -4.72
CA GLU A 185 -0.65 -25.91 -6.06
C GLU A 185 -2.02 -26.09 -6.72
N VAL A 186 -3.03 -26.46 -5.93
CA VAL A 186 -4.39 -26.70 -6.39
C VAL A 186 -5.11 -25.38 -6.71
N LEU A 187 -4.92 -24.36 -5.87
CA LEU A 187 -5.51 -23.05 -6.04
C LEU A 187 -4.96 -22.35 -7.29
N GLU A 188 -3.65 -22.38 -7.51
CA GLU A 188 -3.02 -21.84 -8.74
C GLU A 188 -3.53 -22.57 -9.99
N ALA A 189 -3.68 -23.89 -9.94
CA ALA A 189 -4.27 -24.67 -11.03
C ALA A 189 -5.74 -24.28 -11.30
N ALA A 190 -6.53 -24.02 -10.26
CA ALA A 190 -7.91 -23.58 -10.40
C ALA A 190 -8.03 -22.17 -10.99
N ILE A 191 -7.15 -21.26 -10.61
CA ILE A 191 -7.13 -19.88 -11.11
C ILE A 191 -6.69 -19.81 -12.56
N SER A 192 -5.64 -20.58 -12.91
CA SER A 192 -5.18 -20.71 -14.30
C SER A 192 -6.11 -21.56 -15.18
N GLY A 193 -7.03 -22.32 -14.57
CA GLY A 193 -7.90 -23.27 -15.25
C GLY A 193 -7.15 -24.45 -15.86
N SER A 194 -5.98 -24.79 -15.30
CA SER A 194 -5.05 -25.81 -15.80
C SER A 194 -4.81 -26.89 -14.74
N ALA A 195 -5.62 -27.95 -14.77
CA ALA A 195 -5.47 -29.10 -13.87
C ALA A 195 -4.10 -29.79 -14.01
N GLY A 196 -3.46 -29.68 -15.18
CA GLY A 196 -2.11 -30.20 -15.44
C GLY A 196 -1.00 -29.53 -14.63
N SER A 197 -1.26 -28.35 -14.04
CA SER A 197 -0.33 -27.68 -13.12
C SER A 197 -0.31 -28.32 -11.73
N ILE A 198 -1.30 -29.16 -11.40
CA ILE A 198 -1.32 -29.93 -10.14
C ILE A 198 -0.31 -31.08 -10.26
N PRO A 199 0.63 -31.22 -9.31
CA PRO A 199 1.61 -32.30 -9.34
C PRO A 199 0.94 -33.67 -9.47
N ASP A 200 1.61 -34.62 -10.14
CA ASP A 200 1.12 -35.99 -10.16
C ASP A 200 1.11 -36.58 -8.75
N ALA A 201 0.14 -37.45 -8.48
CA ALA A 201 -0.07 -38.00 -7.15
C ALA A 201 1.16 -38.75 -6.63
N ALA A 202 2.00 -39.33 -7.50
CA ALA A 202 3.20 -40.04 -7.07
C ALA A 202 4.32 -39.06 -6.66
N ALA A 203 4.57 -38.00 -7.43
CA ALA A 203 5.52 -36.95 -7.07
C ALA A 203 5.08 -36.19 -5.81
N PHE A 204 3.78 -35.85 -5.71
CA PHE A 204 3.20 -35.28 -4.51
C PHE A 204 3.42 -36.20 -3.30
N ARG A 205 3.06 -37.48 -3.43
CA ARG A 205 3.25 -38.48 -2.35
C ARG A 205 4.71 -38.57 -1.94
N ALA A 206 5.64 -38.58 -2.88
CA ALA A 206 7.07 -38.68 -2.60
C ALA A 206 7.57 -37.51 -1.75
N ASN A 207 7.22 -36.26 -2.12
CA ASN A 207 7.60 -35.09 -1.34
C ASN A 207 6.86 -35.01 0.01
N TYR A 208 5.57 -35.32 0.04
CA TYR A 208 4.79 -35.32 1.29
C TYR A 208 5.30 -36.37 2.28
N ALA A 209 5.67 -37.57 1.79
CA ALA A 209 6.29 -38.61 2.59
C ALA A 209 7.63 -38.16 3.18
N ARG A 210 8.46 -37.42 2.44
CA ARG A 210 9.71 -36.86 2.99
C ARG A 210 9.44 -35.97 4.20
N ILE A 211 8.40 -35.14 4.15
CA ILE A 211 8.02 -34.23 5.25
C ILE A 211 7.55 -35.03 6.46
N VAL A 212 6.47 -35.82 6.29
CA VAL A 212 5.83 -36.52 7.41
C VAL A 212 6.79 -37.54 8.03
N LYS A 213 7.48 -38.33 7.21
CA LYS A 213 8.44 -39.33 7.70
C LYS A 213 9.55 -38.69 8.51
N ALA A 214 10.16 -37.60 8.02
CA ALA A 214 11.28 -36.98 8.72
C ALA A 214 10.86 -36.41 10.09
N LEU A 215 9.68 -35.78 10.18
CA LEU A 215 9.16 -35.29 11.46
C LEU A 215 8.85 -36.44 12.44
N ARG A 216 8.21 -37.52 11.96
CA ARG A 216 7.89 -38.69 12.79
C ARG A 216 9.14 -39.44 13.25
N ASP A 217 10.13 -39.62 12.38
CA ASP A 217 11.42 -40.23 12.72
C ASP A 217 12.19 -39.39 13.76
N ALA A 218 11.99 -38.07 13.78
CA ALA A 218 12.54 -37.18 14.79
C ALA A 218 11.78 -37.22 16.13
N GLY A 219 10.73 -38.05 16.25
CA GLY A 219 9.92 -38.22 17.46
C GLY A 219 8.78 -37.22 17.63
N CYS A 220 8.51 -36.39 16.61
CA CYS A 220 7.46 -35.37 16.64
C CYS A 220 6.07 -36.01 16.44
N GLU A 221 5.07 -35.62 17.24
CA GLU A 221 3.66 -35.88 16.93
C GLU A 221 3.19 -35.00 15.77
N VAL A 222 2.58 -35.59 14.75
CA VAL A 222 2.21 -34.87 13.51
C VAL A 222 0.71 -34.95 13.27
N VAL A 223 0.09 -33.80 13.01
CA VAL A 223 -1.25 -33.69 12.43
C VAL A 223 -1.13 -33.18 11.00
N ALA A 224 -1.57 -34.00 10.05
CA ALA A 224 -1.67 -33.66 8.63
C ALA A 224 -3.09 -33.19 8.31
N MET A 225 -3.23 -32.03 7.65
CA MET A 225 -4.53 -31.50 7.23
C MET A 225 -4.82 -31.87 5.77
N THR A 226 -6.02 -32.36 5.48
CA THR A 226 -6.43 -32.62 4.08
C THR A 226 -6.55 -31.31 3.29
N ILE A 227 -6.28 -31.36 1.99
CA ILE A 227 -6.35 -30.24 1.07
C ILE A 227 -7.83 -29.93 0.76
N PRO A 228 -8.32 -28.70 1.00
CA PRO A 228 -9.64 -28.30 0.57
C PRO A 228 -9.80 -28.28 -0.96
N ASP A 229 -11.00 -28.55 -1.45
CA ASP A 229 -11.32 -28.34 -2.86
C ASP A 229 -11.62 -26.85 -3.08
N PRO A 230 -10.94 -26.14 -4.01
CA PRO A 230 -11.25 -24.74 -4.28
C PRO A 230 -12.72 -24.50 -4.67
N MET A 231 -13.42 -25.52 -5.18
CA MET A 231 -14.84 -25.45 -5.54
C MET A 231 -15.77 -25.35 -4.32
N ASP A 232 -15.27 -25.60 -3.11
CA ASP A 232 -15.96 -25.44 -1.83
C ASP A 232 -15.69 -24.06 -1.18
N THR A 233 -14.99 -23.16 -1.90
CA THR A 233 -14.70 -21.79 -1.44
C THR A 233 -15.58 -20.75 -2.16
N ALA A 234 -15.72 -19.57 -1.57
CA ALA A 234 -16.43 -18.45 -2.20
C ALA A 234 -15.73 -17.96 -3.48
N HIS A 235 -14.42 -18.18 -3.62
CA HIS A 235 -13.66 -17.76 -4.80
C HIS A 235 -14.24 -18.37 -6.07
N PHE A 236 -14.64 -19.64 -6.05
CA PHE A 236 -15.23 -20.34 -7.19
C PHE A 236 -16.72 -20.60 -6.97
N SER A 237 -17.51 -19.52 -7.04
CA SER A 237 -18.94 -19.57 -6.80
C SER A 237 -19.69 -20.35 -7.88
N SER A 238 -20.59 -21.25 -7.47
CA SER A 238 -21.58 -21.84 -8.38
C SER A 238 -22.47 -20.76 -9.00
N ALA A 239 -23.13 -21.03 -10.13
CA ALA A 239 -24.08 -20.08 -10.73
C ALA A 239 -25.21 -19.67 -9.76
N ALA A 240 -25.61 -20.57 -8.84
CA ALA A 240 -26.61 -20.28 -7.81
C ALA A 240 -26.06 -19.38 -6.69
N ALA A 241 -24.82 -19.57 -6.27
CA ALA A 241 -24.17 -18.70 -5.30
C ALA A 241 -23.92 -17.30 -5.90
N ALA A 242 -23.38 -17.26 -7.13
CA ALA A 242 -23.18 -16.03 -7.88
C ALA A 242 -24.47 -15.22 -8.03
N ALA A 243 -25.57 -15.90 -8.39
CA ALA A 243 -26.91 -15.31 -8.50
C ALA A 243 -27.38 -14.60 -7.22
N ARG A 244 -27.14 -15.19 -6.04
CA ARG A 244 -27.49 -14.56 -4.75
C ARG A 244 -26.70 -13.28 -4.48
N VAL A 245 -25.43 -13.26 -4.86
CA VAL A 245 -24.52 -12.10 -4.69
C VAL A 245 -24.92 -10.97 -5.63
N VAL A 246 -25.06 -11.25 -6.93
CA VAL A 246 -25.37 -10.22 -7.94
C VAL A 246 -26.87 -9.91 -8.09
N LYS A 247 -27.71 -10.60 -7.31
CA LYS A 247 -29.17 -10.48 -7.27
C LYS A 247 -29.86 -10.77 -8.61
N LEU A 248 -29.30 -11.66 -9.43
CA LEU A 248 -29.89 -12.09 -10.70
C LEU A 248 -30.26 -13.58 -10.65
N PRO A 249 -31.43 -13.99 -11.18
CA PRO A 249 -31.80 -15.39 -11.25
C PRO A 249 -30.75 -16.21 -12.00
N PRO A 250 -30.39 -17.43 -11.56
CA PRO A 250 -29.30 -18.21 -12.16
C PRO A 250 -29.43 -18.43 -13.67
N LYS A 251 -30.66 -18.61 -14.17
CA LYS A 251 -30.93 -18.77 -15.61
C LYS A 251 -30.69 -17.49 -16.40
N VAL A 252 -31.02 -16.33 -15.82
CA VAL A 252 -30.77 -15.03 -16.44
C VAL A 252 -29.27 -14.78 -16.45
N LEU A 253 -28.60 -14.94 -15.31
CA LEU A 253 -27.16 -14.80 -15.19
C LEU A 253 -26.41 -15.67 -16.21
N GLY A 254 -26.80 -16.95 -16.32
CA GLY A 254 -26.19 -17.88 -17.26
C GLY A 254 -26.40 -17.51 -18.72
N ARG A 255 -27.58 -16.97 -19.08
CA ARG A 255 -27.85 -16.51 -20.45
C ARG A 255 -27.06 -15.24 -20.79
N GLU A 256 -27.09 -14.23 -19.92
CA GLU A 256 -26.47 -12.92 -20.19
C GLU A 256 -24.95 -13.02 -20.34
N TYR A 257 -24.31 -13.88 -19.54
CA TYR A 257 -22.85 -14.03 -19.52
C TYR A 257 -22.33 -15.33 -20.15
N GLY A 258 -23.22 -16.10 -20.81
CA GLY A 258 -22.84 -17.35 -21.47
C GLY A 258 -22.26 -18.42 -20.53
N LEU A 259 -22.74 -18.49 -19.28
CA LEU A 259 -22.24 -19.45 -18.30
C LEU A 259 -22.77 -20.86 -18.59
N ALA A 260 -21.87 -21.77 -18.92
CA ALA A 260 -22.20 -23.19 -19.09
C ALA A 260 -22.67 -23.81 -17.76
N SER A 261 -23.50 -24.86 -17.85
CA SER A 261 -23.91 -25.63 -16.67
C SER A 261 -22.69 -26.19 -15.94
N GLY A 262 -22.65 -26.02 -14.62
CA GLY A 262 -21.53 -26.48 -13.78
C GLY A 262 -20.29 -25.57 -13.80
N ALA A 263 -20.25 -24.51 -14.61
CA ALA A 263 -19.17 -23.52 -14.55
C ALA A 263 -19.15 -22.80 -13.18
N ARG A 264 -17.98 -22.29 -12.80
CA ARG A 264 -17.81 -21.47 -11.59
C ARG A 264 -17.44 -20.06 -11.96
N VAL A 265 -18.08 -19.09 -11.31
CA VAL A 265 -17.76 -17.67 -11.44
C VAL A 265 -16.72 -17.34 -10.38
N THR A 266 -15.58 -16.78 -10.80
CA THR A 266 -14.54 -16.36 -9.85
C THR A 266 -14.98 -15.12 -9.08
N VAL A 267 -14.39 -14.82 -7.92
CA VAL A 267 -14.68 -13.56 -7.21
C VAL A 267 -14.38 -12.33 -8.07
N ASN A 268 -13.32 -12.35 -8.89
CA ASN A 268 -13.08 -11.29 -9.89
C ASN A 268 -14.18 -11.22 -10.95
N GLY A 269 -14.71 -12.38 -11.37
CA GLY A 269 -15.86 -12.48 -12.26
C GLY A 269 -17.14 -11.91 -11.63
N LEU A 270 -17.39 -12.18 -10.34
CA LEU A 270 -18.50 -11.58 -9.61
C LEU A 270 -18.40 -10.05 -9.61
N THR A 271 -17.24 -9.51 -9.26
CA THR A 271 -16.99 -8.06 -9.24
C THR A 271 -17.16 -7.45 -10.63
N GLU A 272 -16.71 -8.12 -11.71
CA GLU A 272 -16.96 -7.68 -13.08
C GLU A 272 -18.44 -7.67 -13.44
N ILE A 273 -19.16 -8.75 -13.15
CA ILE A 273 -20.60 -8.84 -13.41
C ILE A 273 -21.33 -7.71 -12.68
N GLY A 274 -21.04 -7.53 -11.39
CA GLY A 274 -21.60 -6.45 -10.58
C GLY A 274 -21.33 -5.07 -11.17
N TYR A 275 -20.08 -4.80 -11.55
CA TYR A 275 -19.67 -3.56 -12.22
C TYR A 275 -20.44 -3.32 -13.54
N GLN A 276 -20.53 -4.32 -14.42
CA GLN A 276 -21.22 -4.20 -15.70
C GLN A 276 -22.71 -3.89 -15.50
N LEU A 277 -23.38 -4.66 -14.63
CA LEU A 277 -24.79 -4.48 -14.35
C LEU A 277 -25.08 -3.08 -13.81
N MET A 278 -24.29 -2.60 -12.84
CA MET A 278 -24.41 -1.24 -12.29
C MET A 278 -24.15 -0.15 -13.34
N SER A 279 -23.34 -0.43 -14.35
CA SER A 279 -23.07 0.49 -15.47
C SER A 279 -24.20 0.49 -16.52
N GLY A 280 -25.24 -0.34 -16.34
CA GLY A 280 -26.31 -0.51 -17.33
C GLY A 280 -25.88 -1.25 -18.59
N ARG A 281 -24.78 -2.00 -18.52
CA ARG A 281 -24.19 -2.70 -19.67
C ARG A 281 -24.03 -4.18 -19.33
N SER A 282 -24.05 -5.04 -20.34
CA SER A 282 -23.61 -6.44 -20.21
C SER A 282 -22.71 -6.76 -21.40
N GLY A 283 -21.67 -7.54 -21.16
CA GLY A 283 -20.67 -7.89 -22.16
C GLY A 283 -19.82 -9.09 -21.73
N PRO A 284 -18.90 -9.52 -22.60
CA PRO A 284 -18.00 -10.63 -22.31
C PRO A 284 -17.21 -10.39 -21.02
N LEU A 285 -17.04 -11.43 -20.22
CA LEU A 285 -16.22 -11.37 -19.03
C LEU A 285 -14.72 -11.49 -19.40
N PRO A 286 -13.82 -10.77 -18.72
CA PRO A 286 -12.38 -10.94 -18.87
C PRO A 286 -11.93 -12.38 -18.63
N ALA A 287 -10.80 -12.76 -19.21
CA ALA A 287 -10.16 -14.04 -18.94
C ALA A 287 -9.94 -14.23 -17.43
N GLY A 288 -10.12 -15.46 -16.93
CA GLY A 288 -10.04 -15.76 -15.50
C GLY A 288 -11.32 -15.44 -14.70
N SER A 289 -12.35 -14.84 -15.30
CA SER A 289 -13.63 -14.58 -14.60
C SER A 289 -14.48 -15.84 -14.37
N VAL A 290 -14.26 -16.89 -15.17
CA VAL A 290 -15.06 -18.13 -15.15
C VAL A 290 -14.16 -19.34 -15.30
N LEU A 291 -14.28 -20.29 -14.40
CA LEU A 291 -13.69 -21.63 -14.51
C LEU A 291 -14.69 -22.58 -15.18
N ARG A 292 -14.22 -23.28 -16.22
CA ARG A 292 -15.05 -24.23 -16.98
C ARG A 292 -15.42 -25.45 -16.13
N ALA A 293 -16.62 -25.98 -16.34
CA ALA A 293 -17.14 -27.13 -15.60
C ALA A 293 -16.23 -28.37 -15.67
N THR A 294 -15.65 -28.65 -16.84
CA THR A 294 -14.72 -29.78 -17.04
C THR A 294 -13.44 -29.60 -16.25
N ALA A 295 -12.84 -28.41 -16.30
CA ALA A 295 -11.64 -28.09 -15.52
C ALA A 295 -11.92 -28.16 -14.01
N ALA A 296 -13.05 -27.62 -13.55
CA ALA A 296 -13.49 -27.72 -12.16
C ALA A 296 -13.61 -29.18 -11.70
N ALA A 297 -14.27 -30.04 -12.48
CA ALA A 297 -14.43 -31.46 -12.16
C ALA A 297 -13.08 -32.22 -12.16
N GLU A 298 -12.19 -31.90 -13.11
CA GLU A 298 -10.86 -32.47 -13.18
C GLU A 298 -10.01 -32.09 -11.97
N ILE A 299 -10.02 -30.81 -11.59
CA ILE A 299 -9.34 -30.30 -10.38
C ILE A 299 -9.86 -31.01 -9.13
N SER A 300 -11.19 -31.08 -8.94
CA SER A 300 -11.78 -31.80 -7.81
C SER A 300 -11.35 -33.27 -7.74
N SER A 301 -11.22 -33.95 -8.89
CA SER A 301 -10.74 -35.32 -8.96
C SER A 301 -9.25 -35.45 -8.60
N ARG A 302 -8.43 -34.48 -9.02
CA ARG A 302 -7.01 -34.41 -8.67
C ARG A 302 -6.82 -34.14 -7.18
N VAL A 303 -7.58 -33.24 -6.57
CA VAL A 303 -7.59 -32.99 -5.12
C VAL A 303 -7.90 -34.25 -4.34
N GLN A 304 -8.91 -35.02 -4.76
CA GLN A 304 -9.22 -36.32 -4.13
C GLN A 304 -8.04 -37.30 -4.23
N SER A 305 -7.34 -37.33 -5.36
CA SER A 305 -6.16 -38.18 -5.55
C SER A 305 -4.99 -37.76 -4.65
N LEU A 306 -4.75 -36.45 -4.50
CA LEU A 306 -3.74 -35.92 -3.58
C LEU A 306 -4.09 -36.22 -2.12
N ASN A 307 -5.34 -36.02 -1.71
CA ASN A 307 -5.80 -36.34 -0.36
C ASN A 307 -5.70 -37.84 -0.04
N ALA A 308 -5.99 -38.72 -1.00
CA ALA A 308 -5.78 -40.16 -0.83
C ALA A 308 -4.29 -40.49 -0.61
N ALA A 309 -3.39 -39.86 -1.37
CA ALA A 309 -1.95 -40.02 -1.18
C ALA A 309 -1.48 -39.48 0.18
N LEU A 310 -1.94 -38.29 0.57
CA LEU A 310 -1.67 -37.64 1.86
C LEU A 310 -2.10 -38.53 3.03
N THR A 311 -3.35 -39.01 3.02
CA THR A 311 -3.88 -39.88 4.08
C THR A 311 -3.11 -41.21 4.13
N SER A 312 -2.77 -41.79 2.98
CA SER A 312 -1.93 -43.00 2.93
C SER A 312 -0.57 -42.79 3.59
N VAL A 313 0.10 -41.67 3.31
CA VAL A 313 1.40 -41.33 3.91
C VAL A 313 1.27 -41.09 5.42
N ALA A 314 0.21 -40.38 5.85
CA ALA A 314 -0.04 -40.15 7.27
C ALA A 314 -0.21 -41.47 8.03
N VAL A 315 -1.00 -42.42 7.49
CA VAL A 315 -1.17 -43.75 8.08
C VAL A 315 0.14 -44.53 8.11
N GLU A 316 0.92 -44.52 7.02
CA GLU A 316 2.21 -45.24 6.91
C GLU A 316 3.21 -44.81 7.99
N HIS A 317 3.23 -43.52 8.36
CA HIS A 317 4.17 -42.97 9.34
C HIS A 317 3.51 -42.64 10.69
N GLY A 318 2.27 -43.07 10.90
CA GLY A 318 1.56 -42.91 12.17
C GLY A 318 1.28 -41.45 12.54
N ALA A 319 1.05 -40.57 11.57
CA ALA A 319 0.55 -39.21 11.77
C ALA A 319 -1.00 -39.22 11.83
N ILE A 320 -1.57 -38.22 12.50
CA ILE A 320 -3.02 -38.03 12.60
C ILE A 320 -3.50 -37.22 11.39
N VAL A 321 -4.69 -37.53 10.87
CA VAL A 321 -5.30 -36.76 9.78
C VAL A 321 -6.48 -35.95 10.30
N TYR A 322 -6.50 -34.64 10.03
CA TYR A 322 -7.67 -33.79 10.18
C TYR A 322 -8.29 -33.49 8.81
N ASP A 323 -9.60 -33.70 8.67
CA ASP A 323 -10.32 -33.49 7.41
C ASP A 323 -10.77 -32.02 7.22
N LEU A 324 -9.82 -31.14 6.92
CA LEU A 324 -10.09 -29.74 6.61
C LEU A 324 -10.95 -29.58 5.34
N GLY A 325 -10.71 -30.40 4.31
CA GLY A 325 -11.55 -30.40 3.10
C GLY A 325 -12.99 -30.79 3.39
N GLY A 326 -13.22 -31.70 4.35
CA GLY A 326 -14.54 -32.00 4.90
C GLY A 326 -15.19 -30.80 5.55
N LEU A 327 -14.47 -30.04 6.39
CA LEU A 327 -14.98 -28.82 7.03
C LEU A 327 -15.45 -27.81 5.99
N PHE A 328 -14.63 -27.48 4.99
CA PHE A 328 -14.98 -26.46 3.99
C PHE A 328 -16.24 -26.87 3.21
N ARG A 329 -16.35 -28.15 2.87
CA ARG A 329 -17.54 -28.72 2.22
C ARG A 329 -18.79 -28.66 3.12
N ARG A 330 -18.65 -28.83 4.44
CA ARG A 330 -19.75 -28.63 5.41
C ARG A 330 -20.18 -27.16 5.42
N VAL A 331 -19.24 -26.22 5.50
CA VAL A 331 -19.54 -24.77 5.46
C VAL A 331 -20.31 -24.40 4.19
N GLY A 332 -19.96 -24.98 3.03
CA GLY A 332 -20.63 -24.72 1.76
C GLY A 332 -22.02 -25.34 1.62
N LYS A 333 -22.28 -26.49 2.26
CA LYS A 333 -23.57 -27.18 2.17
C LYS A 333 -24.57 -26.75 3.24
N GLU A 334 -24.09 -26.55 4.46
CA GLU A 334 -24.91 -26.42 5.67
C GLU A 334 -24.72 -25.05 6.34
N GLY A 335 -23.56 -24.42 6.16
CA GLY A 335 -23.14 -23.29 6.97
C GLY A 335 -22.74 -23.71 8.39
N ILE A 336 -22.28 -22.75 9.20
CA ILE A 336 -21.93 -22.94 10.62
C ILE A 336 -22.66 -21.89 11.45
N ALA A 337 -23.42 -22.33 12.44
CA ALA A 337 -24.07 -21.45 13.40
C ALA A 337 -23.07 -20.94 14.45
N VAL A 338 -22.99 -19.62 14.62
CA VAL A 338 -22.19 -18.94 15.64
C VAL A 338 -23.07 -17.87 16.30
N GLY A 339 -23.53 -18.16 17.53
CA GLY A 339 -24.52 -17.32 18.20
C GLY A 339 -25.81 -17.19 17.39
N SER A 340 -26.21 -15.96 17.07
CA SER A 340 -27.40 -15.66 16.26
C SER A 340 -27.15 -15.66 14.74
N ARG A 341 -25.91 -15.91 14.30
CA ARG A 341 -25.50 -15.82 12.89
C ARG A 341 -25.21 -17.19 12.33
N THR A 342 -25.43 -17.36 11.03
CA THR A 342 -24.96 -18.53 10.28
C THR A 342 -23.94 -18.07 9.25
N LEU A 343 -22.70 -18.53 9.40
CA LEU A 343 -21.62 -18.28 8.45
C LEU A 343 -21.74 -19.29 7.30
N THR A 344 -21.57 -18.83 6.07
CA THR A 344 -21.67 -19.68 4.86
C THR A 344 -20.44 -19.53 3.97
N ALA A 345 -20.26 -20.46 3.04
CA ALA A 345 -19.20 -20.39 2.03
C ALA A 345 -19.51 -19.46 0.85
N ASP A 346 -20.66 -18.75 0.86
CA ASP A 346 -20.96 -17.76 -0.16
C ASP A 346 -20.02 -16.54 -0.03
N PHE A 347 -19.77 -15.85 -1.14
CA PHE A 347 -19.06 -14.56 -1.08
C PHE A 347 -19.89 -13.56 -0.25
N LEU A 348 -19.25 -12.88 0.70
CA LEU A 348 -19.90 -12.07 1.76
C LEU A 348 -20.74 -12.88 2.77
N GLY A 349 -20.57 -14.20 2.80
CA GLY A 349 -21.24 -15.12 3.71
C GLY A 349 -20.66 -15.17 5.13
N GLY A 350 -19.61 -14.41 5.40
CA GLY A 350 -19.01 -14.23 6.73
C GLY A 350 -17.95 -15.26 7.14
N PHE A 351 -17.72 -16.32 6.34
CA PHE A 351 -16.62 -17.27 6.58
C PHE A 351 -15.34 -16.85 5.86
N TYR A 352 -15.41 -16.58 4.55
CA TYR A 352 -14.26 -16.19 3.72
C TYR A 352 -14.15 -14.68 3.53
N SER A 353 -12.91 -14.16 3.58
CA SER A 353 -12.53 -12.77 3.32
C SER A 353 -12.69 -12.38 1.85
N LEU A 354 -12.25 -11.17 1.46
CA LEU A 354 -12.46 -10.63 0.11
C LEU A 354 -11.82 -11.45 -1.02
N ASN A 355 -10.83 -12.29 -0.74
CA ASN A 355 -10.29 -13.19 -1.74
C ASN A 355 -11.17 -14.42 -2.01
N GLY A 356 -12.13 -14.69 -1.13
CA GLY A 356 -13.09 -15.78 -1.24
C GLY A 356 -12.58 -17.16 -0.82
N TYR A 357 -11.36 -17.30 -0.30
CA TYR A 357 -10.83 -18.60 0.14
C TYR A 357 -10.09 -18.56 1.49
N SER A 358 -9.62 -17.40 1.94
CA SER A 358 -9.04 -17.23 3.27
C SER A 358 -10.13 -16.99 4.31
N PRO A 359 -10.21 -17.80 5.39
CA PRO A 359 -11.16 -17.56 6.46
C PRO A 359 -10.88 -16.27 7.26
N GLY A 360 -11.93 -15.64 7.79
CA GLY A 360 -11.82 -14.57 8.79
C GLY A 360 -11.42 -15.08 10.18
N LYS A 361 -11.35 -14.18 11.17
CA LYS A 361 -10.93 -14.50 12.55
C LYS A 361 -11.79 -15.61 13.17
N THR A 362 -13.11 -15.57 12.95
CA THR A 362 -14.04 -16.60 13.43
C THR A 362 -13.84 -17.92 12.69
N GLY A 363 -13.57 -17.88 11.38
CA GLY A 363 -13.26 -19.08 10.60
C GLY A 363 -11.98 -19.76 11.09
N GLN A 364 -10.93 -18.98 11.37
CA GLN A 364 -9.69 -19.47 11.98
C GLN A 364 -9.93 -20.08 13.38
N ALA A 365 -10.77 -19.45 14.21
CA ALA A 365 -11.14 -19.96 15.53
C ALA A 365 -11.90 -21.30 15.46
N LEU A 366 -12.81 -21.45 14.49
CA LEU A 366 -13.53 -22.71 14.26
C LEU A 366 -12.57 -23.83 13.85
N ILE A 367 -11.60 -23.56 12.97
CA ILE A 367 -10.56 -24.53 12.59
C ILE A 367 -9.71 -24.92 13.81
N ALA A 368 -9.30 -23.94 14.62
CA ALA A 368 -8.56 -24.20 15.85
C ALA A 368 -9.34 -25.07 16.83
N ASN A 369 -10.64 -24.82 17.04
CA ASN A 369 -11.49 -25.64 17.91
C ASN A 369 -11.59 -27.09 17.42
N GLU A 370 -11.81 -27.32 16.12
CA GLU A 370 -11.88 -28.67 15.55
C GLU A 370 -10.55 -29.44 15.75
N LEU A 371 -9.41 -28.75 15.64
CA LEU A 371 -8.08 -29.32 15.88
C LEU A 371 -7.84 -29.58 17.38
N LEU A 372 -8.22 -28.67 18.27
CA LEU A 372 -8.13 -28.88 19.73
C LEU A 372 -9.01 -30.06 20.17
N ASP A 373 -10.22 -30.19 19.62
CA ASP A 373 -11.11 -31.32 19.88
C ASP A 373 -10.56 -32.64 19.36
N LEU A 374 -9.88 -32.63 18.20
CA LEU A 374 -9.17 -33.79 17.69
C LEU A 374 -8.02 -34.19 18.63
N ILE A 375 -7.22 -33.22 19.09
CA ILE A 375 -6.10 -33.43 19.99
C ILE A 375 -6.59 -33.97 21.34
N ASN A 376 -7.59 -33.34 21.95
CA ASN A 376 -8.20 -33.76 23.22
C ASN A 376 -8.68 -35.21 23.16
N ARG A 377 -9.37 -35.60 22.08
CA ARG A 377 -9.81 -36.99 21.90
C ARG A 377 -8.68 -37.99 21.65
N THR A 378 -7.59 -37.55 21.02
CA THR A 378 -6.49 -38.45 20.61
C THR A 378 -5.50 -38.70 21.74
N TYR A 379 -5.24 -37.68 22.57
CA TYR A 379 -4.21 -37.70 23.61
C TYR A 379 -4.77 -37.62 25.04
N ASP A 380 -6.09 -37.69 25.19
CA ASP A 380 -6.80 -37.57 26.47
C ASP A 380 -6.43 -36.28 27.22
N THR A 381 -6.32 -35.18 26.48
CA THR A 381 -6.08 -33.82 27.01
C THR A 381 -7.40 -33.06 27.21
N ALA A 382 -7.33 -31.91 27.89
CA ALA A 382 -8.48 -31.05 28.17
C ALA A 382 -8.17 -29.57 27.87
N PHE A 383 -7.70 -29.27 26.66
CA PHE A 383 -7.54 -27.89 26.21
C PHE A 383 -8.91 -27.25 26.02
N GLU A 384 -9.10 -26.05 26.57
CA GLU A 384 -10.34 -25.31 26.44
C GLU A 384 -10.54 -24.81 25.00
N PRO A 385 -11.78 -24.84 24.46
CA PRO A 385 -12.08 -24.28 23.16
C PRO A 385 -12.01 -22.74 23.18
N ILE A 386 -11.72 -22.14 22.04
CA ILE A 386 -11.86 -20.71 21.80
C ILE A 386 -13.35 -20.33 21.79
N ASP A 387 -13.67 -19.23 22.49
CA ASP A 387 -15.01 -18.63 22.47
C ASP A 387 -15.28 -17.89 21.15
N VAL A 388 -15.84 -18.64 20.18
CA VAL A 388 -16.24 -18.11 18.87
C VAL A 388 -17.35 -17.06 18.95
N GLY A 389 -18.16 -17.04 20.02
CA GLY A 389 -19.22 -16.05 20.24
C GLY A 389 -18.68 -14.67 20.61
N THR A 390 -17.51 -14.62 21.25
CA THR A 390 -16.75 -13.39 21.46
C THR A 390 -15.96 -13.02 20.21
N THR A 391 -15.27 -13.97 19.56
CA THR A 391 -14.45 -13.71 18.36
C THR A 391 -15.24 -13.03 17.23
N ILE A 392 -16.46 -13.50 16.96
CA ILE A 392 -17.30 -12.97 15.86
C ILE A 392 -17.67 -11.49 16.01
N GLN A 393 -17.59 -10.93 17.21
CA GLN A 393 -17.89 -9.51 17.46
C GLN A 393 -16.80 -8.57 16.96
N SER A 394 -15.60 -9.10 16.70
CA SER A 394 -14.43 -8.34 16.21
C SER A 394 -13.95 -8.81 14.83
N ASP A 395 -14.67 -9.74 14.21
CA ASP A 395 -14.34 -10.30 12.90
C ASP A 395 -14.96 -9.45 11.78
N ALA A 396 -14.12 -8.66 11.11
CA ALA A 396 -14.53 -7.83 9.98
C ALA A 396 -15.16 -8.65 8.84
N VAL A 397 -14.67 -9.88 8.61
CA VAL A 397 -15.21 -10.77 7.58
C VAL A 397 -16.63 -11.19 7.91
N ALA A 398 -16.86 -11.57 9.17
CA ALA A 398 -18.21 -11.87 9.63
C ALA A 398 -19.13 -10.65 9.47
N MET A 399 -18.65 -9.41 9.56
CA MET A 399 -19.47 -8.19 9.41
C MET A 399 -19.75 -7.76 7.96
N TYR A 400 -19.35 -8.54 6.97
CA TYR A 400 -19.72 -8.29 5.57
C TYR A 400 -21.24 -8.34 5.40
N GLN A 401 -21.75 -7.49 4.50
CA GLN A 401 -23.17 -7.40 4.20
C GLN A 401 -23.35 -7.52 2.69
N GLY A 402 -24.15 -8.50 2.26
CA GLY A 402 -24.65 -8.53 0.89
C GLY A 402 -25.72 -7.46 0.67
N ALA A 403 -26.02 -7.16 -0.60
CA ALA A 403 -27.11 -6.25 -0.91
C ALA A 403 -28.47 -6.83 -0.43
N GLU A 404 -29.39 -5.96 -0.02
CA GLU A 404 -30.70 -6.34 0.50
C GLU A 404 -31.75 -6.51 -0.61
N GLY A 405 -32.84 -7.18 -0.27
CA GLY A 405 -33.99 -7.35 -1.18
C GLY A 405 -33.92 -8.60 -2.07
N PRO A 406 -35.00 -8.85 -2.83
CA PRO A 406 -35.15 -10.05 -3.65
C PRO A 406 -34.24 -10.03 -4.89
N GLU A 407 -34.22 -11.12 -5.66
CA GLU A 407 -33.60 -11.12 -6.98
C GLU A 407 -34.38 -10.25 -7.98
N TYR A 408 -33.67 -9.63 -8.91
CA TYR A 408 -34.25 -8.93 -10.04
C TYR A 408 -34.92 -9.91 -11.02
N ARG A 409 -36.18 -9.70 -11.36
CA ARG A 409 -36.91 -10.61 -12.27
C ARG A 409 -36.36 -10.60 -13.70
N THR A 410 -35.81 -9.47 -14.16
CA THR A 410 -35.27 -9.27 -15.52
C THR A 410 -34.07 -8.32 -15.48
N LEU A 411 -33.19 -8.40 -16.50
CA LEU A 411 -32.10 -7.44 -16.69
C LEU A 411 -32.64 -6.01 -16.86
N ALA A 412 -33.74 -5.84 -17.60
CA ALA A 412 -34.41 -4.55 -17.73
C ALA A 412 -34.91 -4.00 -16.38
N GLY A 413 -35.38 -4.86 -15.48
CA GLY A 413 -35.77 -4.49 -14.12
C GLY A 413 -34.58 -4.06 -13.26
N TYR A 414 -33.43 -4.73 -13.40
CA TYR A 414 -32.16 -4.33 -12.77
C TYR A 414 -31.74 -2.93 -13.22
N VAL A 415 -31.66 -2.71 -14.54
CA VAL A 415 -31.22 -1.43 -15.11
C VAL A 415 -32.20 -0.32 -14.71
N ALA A 416 -33.51 -0.57 -14.79
CA ALA A 416 -34.52 0.42 -14.39
C ALA A 416 -34.42 0.83 -12.91
N SER A 417 -34.17 -0.08 -11.97
CA SER A 417 -34.06 0.24 -10.54
C SER A 417 -32.72 0.85 -10.16
N ALA A 418 -31.61 0.35 -10.71
CA ALA A 418 -30.28 0.89 -10.43
C ALA A 418 -30.20 2.36 -10.88
N PHE A 419 -30.71 2.65 -12.10
CA PHE A 419 -30.84 4.03 -12.58
C PHE A 419 -31.93 4.82 -11.85
N ALA A 420 -33.06 4.22 -11.45
CA ALA A 420 -34.10 4.95 -10.69
C ALA A 420 -33.61 5.36 -9.29
N THR A 421 -32.85 4.53 -8.58
CA THR A 421 -32.25 4.91 -7.28
C THR A 421 -31.23 6.02 -7.48
N LEU A 422 -30.33 5.91 -8.47
CA LEU A 422 -29.35 6.96 -8.80
C LEU A 422 -30.03 8.27 -9.21
N LYS A 423 -31.09 8.19 -10.03
CA LYS A 423 -31.85 9.34 -10.52
C LYS A 423 -32.74 9.96 -9.46
N VAL A 424 -33.36 9.19 -8.57
CA VAL A 424 -34.13 9.72 -7.43
C VAL A 424 -33.20 10.45 -6.47
N TRP A 425 -31.98 9.95 -6.24
CA TRP A 425 -31.00 10.63 -5.38
C TRP A 425 -30.38 11.87 -6.03
N SER A 426 -30.07 11.85 -7.34
CA SER A 426 -29.60 13.05 -8.05
C SER A 426 -30.71 14.09 -8.21
N THR A 427 -31.96 13.66 -8.41
CA THR A 427 -33.14 14.55 -8.43
C THR A 427 -33.46 15.07 -7.03
N MET A 428 -33.31 14.28 -5.96
CA MET A 428 -33.45 14.74 -4.57
C MET A 428 -32.32 15.68 -4.14
N ALA A 429 -31.08 15.47 -4.62
CA ALA A 429 -29.99 16.43 -4.44
C ALA A 429 -30.28 17.74 -5.17
N GLY A 430 -30.80 17.69 -6.40
CA GLY A 430 -31.27 18.88 -7.13
C GLY A 430 -32.52 19.54 -6.53
N PHE A 431 -33.38 18.79 -5.83
CA PHE A 431 -34.63 19.30 -5.24
C PHE A 431 -34.43 19.84 -3.80
N LEU A 432 -33.47 19.31 -3.04
CA LEU A 432 -33.08 19.81 -1.71
C LEU A 432 -32.27 21.11 -1.77
N VAL A 433 -31.64 21.43 -2.92
CA VAL A 433 -30.97 22.72 -3.15
C VAL A 433 -31.92 23.93 -3.02
N ASN A 434 -33.25 23.71 -3.07
CA ASN A 434 -34.25 24.77 -2.86
C ASN A 434 -34.83 24.86 -1.43
N MET A 435 -34.39 24.07 -0.44
CA MET A 435 -34.94 24.17 0.92
C MET A 435 -33.90 24.01 2.05
N VAL A 436 -33.69 25.14 2.72
CA VAL A 436 -33.32 25.33 4.14
C VAL A 436 -31.83 25.57 4.47
N VAL A 437 -31.64 26.77 5.03
CA VAL A 437 -30.46 27.42 5.59
C VAL A 437 -30.29 27.06 7.07
N GLY A 438 -29.06 26.87 7.56
CA GLY A 438 -28.72 27.21 8.96
C GLY A 438 -27.73 26.33 9.73
N ALA A 439 -26.49 26.84 9.84
CA ALA A 439 -25.59 26.88 11.01
C ALA A 439 -25.25 25.59 11.80
N ILE A 440 -23.96 25.24 11.86
CA ILE A 440 -23.03 25.44 13.02
C ILE A 440 -21.65 24.90 12.61
N PHE A 441 -20.61 25.75 12.72
CA PHE A 441 -19.27 25.50 13.27
C PHE A 441 -18.35 26.65 12.81
N ARG A 442 -18.16 27.62 13.70
CA ARG A 442 -17.10 28.63 13.61
C ARG A 442 -15.85 28.07 14.30
N LYS A 443 -14.80 27.84 13.53
CA LYS A 443 -13.41 28.08 13.95
C LYS A 443 -12.66 28.69 12.77
N ARG A 444 -11.83 29.70 13.05
CA ARG A 444 -11.09 30.50 12.07
C ARG A 444 -10.23 29.60 11.16
N PRO A 445 -10.26 29.77 9.82
CA PRO A 445 -9.27 29.16 8.96
C PRO A 445 -7.88 29.74 9.26
N ALA A 446 -6.87 28.88 9.31
CA ALA A 446 -5.47 29.31 9.26
C ALA A 446 -5.15 29.72 7.81
N THR A 447 -4.52 30.87 7.64
CA THR A 447 -4.06 31.38 6.34
C THR A 447 -2.94 30.47 5.83
N PRO A 448 -3.06 29.84 4.64
CA PRO A 448 -1.94 29.14 4.05
C PRO A 448 -0.87 30.16 3.61
N PRO A 449 0.44 29.89 3.79
CA PRO A 449 1.49 30.74 3.25
C PRO A 449 1.44 30.73 1.72
N SER A 450 1.61 31.92 1.15
CA SER A 450 1.63 32.16 -0.29
C SER A 450 2.78 31.42 -0.98
N SER A 451 2.53 30.87 -2.16
CA SER A 451 3.58 30.39 -3.06
C SER A 451 3.89 31.49 -4.08
N GLY A 452 4.84 32.36 -3.75
CA GLY A 452 5.30 33.41 -4.67
C GLY A 452 6.16 32.83 -5.79
N SER A 453 5.73 33.04 -7.04
CA SER A 453 6.66 33.13 -8.17
C SER A 453 6.90 34.60 -8.45
N THR A 454 8.15 35.02 -8.54
CA THR A 454 8.55 36.38 -8.95
C THR A 454 7.94 36.71 -10.32
N PRO A 455 7.14 37.77 -10.49
CA PRO A 455 6.57 38.10 -11.79
C PRO A 455 7.59 38.86 -12.65
N GLU A 456 7.72 38.45 -13.91
CA GLU A 456 8.00 39.42 -14.97
C GLU A 456 6.89 40.49 -14.92
N ARG A 457 7.29 41.77 -14.90
CA ARG A 457 6.38 42.92 -14.72
C ARG A 457 5.42 43.06 -15.91
N TRP A 458 4.30 42.35 -15.88
CA TRP A 458 3.11 42.66 -16.65
C TRP A 458 1.92 42.84 -15.70
N THR A 459 1.42 44.07 -15.57
CA THR A 459 0.19 44.33 -14.81
C THR A 459 -0.99 43.69 -15.54
N LEU A 460 -1.69 42.77 -14.88
CA LEU A 460 -2.90 42.14 -15.40
C LEU A 460 -4.00 43.18 -15.57
N LYS A 461 -4.70 43.16 -16.71
CA LYS A 461 -5.85 44.03 -16.98
C LYS A 461 -7.13 43.24 -16.88
N LEU A 462 -8.05 43.72 -16.04
CA LEU A 462 -9.39 43.15 -15.91
C LEU A 462 -10.22 43.39 -17.19
N PRO A 463 -11.21 42.53 -17.49
CA PRO A 463 -12.18 42.77 -18.55
C PRO A 463 -12.93 44.10 -18.33
N PRO A 464 -13.29 44.85 -19.38
CA PRO A 464 -13.98 46.14 -19.25
C PRO A 464 -15.28 46.08 -18.44
N ASP A 465 -16.05 45.00 -18.60
CA ASP A 465 -17.34 44.80 -17.93
C ASP A 465 -17.20 44.14 -16.54
N LEU A 466 -15.95 43.91 -16.08
CA LEU A 466 -15.62 43.18 -14.86
C LEU A 466 -16.23 41.77 -14.80
N GLU A 467 -16.67 41.21 -15.92
CA GLU A 467 -17.20 39.86 -16.03
C GLU A 467 -16.59 39.17 -17.26
N GLN A 468 -16.35 37.88 -17.13
CA GLN A 468 -16.01 37.02 -18.27
C GLN A 468 -16.57 35.63 -18.07
N GLU A 469 -17.02 35.03 -19.17
CA GLU A 469 -17.30 33.60 -19.26
C GLU A 469 -16.38 32.98 -20.32
N LEU A 470 -15.72 31.89 -19.96
CA LEU A 470 -14.78 31.17 -20.81
C LEU A 470 -15.07 29.67 -20.77
N PRO A 471 -15.01 28.98 -21.93
CA PRO A 471 -15.13 27.54 -21.96
C PRO A 471 -13.93 26.88 -21.27
N LEU A 472 -14.17 25.77 -20.59
CA LEU A 472 -13.09 24.96 -20.06
C LEU A 472 -12.36 24.23 -21.18
N ASN A 473 -11.04 24.15 -21.05
CA ASN A 473 -10.27 23.21 -21.83
C ASN A 473 -10.45 21.82 -21.22
N LYS A 474 -11.12 20.92 -21.95
CA LYS A 474 -11.46 19.59 -21.47
C LYS A 474 -10.24 18.75 -21.10
N ALA A 475 -9.17 18.79 -21.89
CA ALA A 475 -7.94 18.03 -21.62
C ALA A 475 -7.18 18.54 -20.38
N ALA A 476 -7.35 19.81 -20.03
CA ALA A 476 -6.74 20.43 -18.87
C ALA A 476 -7.65 20.40 -17.62
N SER A 477 -8.95 20.16 -17.78
CA SER A 477 -9.90 20.23 -16.67
C SER A 477 -10.33 18.84 -16.25
N TYR A 478 -10.23 18.54 -14.96
CA TYR A 478 -10.63 17.26 -14.39
C TYR A 478 -11.01 17.43 -12.92
N TYR A 479 -11.80 16.49 -12.40
CA TYR A 479 -11.91 16.31 -10.96
C TYR A 479 -11.89 14.82 -10.63
N GLY A 480 -11.60 14.54 -9.37
CA GLY A 480 -11.46 13.19 -8.90
C GLY A 480 -11.51 13.07 -7.40
N ASP A 481 -11.26 11.85 -6.93
CA ASP A 481 -11.11 11.50 -5.53
C ASP A 481 -10.09 10.35 -5.41
N ALA A 482 -9.38 10.30 -4.29
CA ALA A 482 -8.48 9.22 -3.93
C ALA A 482 -8.83 8.72 -2.53
N LEU A 483 -9.68 7.69 -2.48
CA LEU A 483 -10.21 7.14 -1.25
C LEU A 483 -9.19 6.20 -0.61
N ARG A 484 -8.86 6.46 0.65
CA ARG A 484 -8.10 5.56 1.50
C ARG A 484 -9.07 4.57 2.16
N ALA A 485 -9.35 3.46 1.49
CA ALA A 485 -10.21 2.40 2.03
C ALA A 485 -9.41 1.53 3.00
N VAL A 486 -9.65 1.72 4.30
CA VAL A 486 -8.97 1.00 5.39
C VAL A 486 -10.00 0.48 6.38
N HIS A 487 -9.64 -0.57 7.12
CA HIS A 487 -10.35 -0.97 8.32
C HIS A 487 -9.33 -1.25 9.41
N THR A 488 -9.43 -0.54 10.53
CA THR A 488 -8.61 -0.78 11.71
C THR A 488 -9.45 -0.63 12.98
N THR A 489 -9.07 -1.36 14.02
CA THR A 489 -9.68 -1.26 15.35
C THR A 489 -8.90 -0.33 16.28
N ASP A 490 -7.71 0.14 15.87
CA ASP A 490 -6.94 1.10 16.64
C ASP A 490 -7.58 2.49 16.55
N LYS A 491 -8.08 2.99 17.68
CA LYS A 491 -8.71 4.32 17.77
C LYS A 491 -7.79 5.45 17.33
N ALA A 492 -6.48 5.31 17.50
CA ALA A 492 -5.50 6.31 17.08
C ALA A 492 -5.35 6.35 15.55
N GLU A 493 -5.48 5.20 14.87
CA GLU A 493 -5.43 5.10 13.42
C GLU A 493 -6.78 5.49 12.78
N VAL A 494 -7.91 5.07 13.38
CA VAL A 494 -9.27 5.35 12.88
C VAL A 494 -9.53 6.84 12.66
N GLU A 495 -8.98 7.73 13.51
CA GLU A 495 -9.24 9.18 13.43
C GLU A 495 -8.93 9.75 12.03
N TYR A 496 -7.85 9.30 11.39
CA TYR A 496 -7.42 9.83 10.08
C TYR A 496 -7.17 8.76 9.02
N GLY A 497 -7.35 7.48 9.36
CA GLY A 497 -7.08 6.37 8.46
C GLY A 497 -5.60 6.16 8.14
N LEU A 498 -4.69 6.73 8.94
CA LEU A 498 -3.24 6.69 8.70
C LEU A 498 -2.65 5.37 9.19
N THR A 499 -2.87 4.32 8.41
CA THR A 499 -2.42 2.95 8.69
C THR A 499 -2.01 2.22 7.41
N GLY A 500 -1.14 1.23 7.54
CA GLY A 500 -0.77 0.32 6.45
C GLY A 500 -1.89 -0.66 6.05
N GLN A 501 -3.00 -0.75 6.80
CA GLN A 501 -4.09 -1.72 6.58
C GLN A 501 -5.06 -1.33 5.43
N LEU A 502 -4.51 -1.11 4.24
CA LEU A 502 -5.29 -0.82 3.02
C LEU A 502 -6.06 -2.06 2.56
N LEU A 503 -7.38 -1.94 2.39
CA LEU A 503 -8.25 -3.05 2.01
C LEU A 503 -7.98 -3.59 0.60
N PHE A 504 -7.47 -2.73 -0.31
CA PHE A 504 -7.38 -3.02 -1.75
C PHE A 504 -5.98 -2.77 -2.33
N GLY A 505 -4.95 -2.84 -1.50
CA GLY A 505 -3.54 -2.77 -1.94
C GLY A 505 -3.03 -1.37 -2.31
N GLY A 506 -3.88 -0.35 -2.30
CA GLY A 506 -3.60 1.04 -2.63
C GLY A 506 -4.83 1.94 -2.41
N LEU A 507 -4.76 3.18 -2.88
CA LEU A 507 -5.90 4.10 -2.90
C LEU A 507 -6.96 3.63 -3.91
N ALA A 508 -8.24 3.83 -3.63
CA ALA A 508 -9.26 3.73 -4.66
C ALA A 508 -9.34 5.10 -5.38
N MET A 509 -8.87 5.16 -6.62
CA MET A 509 -8.73 6.39 -7.39
C MET A 509 -9.81 6.52 -8.46
N LEU A 510 -10.24 7.76 -8.68
CA LEU A 510 -11.25 8.16 -9.64
C LEU A 510 -10.89 9.54 -10.18
N ASP A 511 -10.81 9.70 -11.50
CA ASP A 511 -10.73 11.01 -12.15
C ASP A 511 -11.56 11.01 -13.44
N THR A 512 -12.04 12.19 -13.81
CA THR A 512 -12.77 12.39 -15.07
C THR A 512 -12.51 13.78 -15.66
N HIS A 513 -12.49 13.87 -16.99
CA HIS A 513 -12.36 15.14 -17.69
C HIS A 513 -13.64 15.96 -17.61
N LEU A 514 -13.50 17.25 -17.31
CA LEU A 514 -14.61 18.18 -17.14
C LEU A 514 -14.84 19.03 -18.40
N GLY A 515 -16.11 19.11 -18.80
CA GLY A 515 -16.61 20.07 -19.78
C GLY A 515 -17.54 21.10 -19.14
N GLY A 516 -17.72 22.23 -19.81
CA GLY A 516 -18.56 23.35 -19.37
C GLY A 516 -17.83 24.68 -19.54
N SER A 517 -18.28 25.68 -18.78
CA SER A 517 -17.69 27.02 -18.76
C SER A 517 -17.44 27.46 -17.33
N VAL A 518 -16.47 28.35 -17.15
CA VAL A 518 -16.26 29.10 -15.92
C VAL A 518 -16.63 30.56 -16.16
N ARG A 519 -17.43 31.11 -15.27
CA ARG A 519 -17.78 32.53 -15.23
C ARG A 519 -17.13 33.17 -14.02
N ILE A 520 -16.44 34.28 -14.26
CA ILE A 520 -15.71 35.02 -13.24
C ILE A 520 -16.21 36.46 -13.24
N THR A 521 -16.61 36.94 -12.07
CA THR A 521 -17.05 38.31 -11.85
C THR A 521 -16.06 38.98 -10.90
N PHE A 522 -15.51 40.11 -11.33
CA PHE A 522 -14.53 40.89 -10.60
C PHE A 522 -15.18 42.10 -9.94
N SER A 523 -14.62 42.52 -8.82
CA SER A 523 -14.91 43.81 -8.20
C SER A 523 -13.89 44.85 -8.68
N PRO A 524 -14.26 46.14 -8.71
CA PRO A 524 -13.29 47.21 -8.99
C PRO A 524 -12.06 47.09 -8.06
N PRO A 525 -10.83 47.18 -8.60
CA PRO A 525 -9.62 46.97 -7.81
C PRO A 525 -9.41 48.09 -6.78
N VAL A 526 -8.93 47.72 -5.59
CA VAL A 526 -8.49 48.63 -4.52
C VAL A 526 -7.07 48.27 -4.14
N ASN A 527 -6.13 49.23 -4.23
CA ASN A 527 -4.70 49.00 -4.03
C ASN A 527 -4.18 47.81 -4.87
N ASP A 528 -4.52 47.80 -6.15
CA ASP A 528 -4.17 46.76 -7.12
C ASP A 528 -4.74 45.35 -6.82
N VAL A 529 -5.61 45.20 -5.82
CA VAL A 529 -6.27 43.94 -5.49
C VAL A 529 -7.73 43.98 -5.92
N SER A 530 -8.17 42.99 -6.69
CA SER A 530 -9.57 42.80 -7.11
C SER A 530 -10.13 41.52 -6.52
N HIS A 531 -11.25 41.63 -5.80
CA HIS A 531 -12.03 40.47 -5.37
C HIS A 531 -12.73 39.84 -6.58
N PHE A 532 -12.76 38.51 -6.68
CA PHE A 532 -13.48 37.81 -7.73
C PHE A 532 -14.34 36.67 -7.20
N GLU A 533 -15.47 36.45 -7.86
CA GLU A 533 -16.36 35.29 -7.67
C GLU A 533 -16.28 34.35 -8.87
N VAL A 534 -16.39 33.05 -8.62
CA VAL A 534 -16.38 32.00 -9.66
C VAL A 534 -17.68 31.20 -9.60
N THR A 535 -18.30 31.02 -10.77
CA THR A 535 -19.50 30.18 -10.96
C THR A 535 -19.39 29.35 -12.25
N HIS A 536 -20.18 28.29 -12.35
CA HIS A 536 -20.16 27.28 -13.42
C HIS A 536 -21.54 27.12 -14.09
N GLY A 537 -22.43 28.12 -13.95
CA GLY A 537 -23.74 28.13 -14.59
C GLY A 537 -24.61 26.92 -14.21
N ASN A 538 -24.91 26.06 -15.19
CA ASN A 538 -25.68 24.82 -14.99
C ASN A 538 -24.84 23.66 -14.39
N GLY A 539 -23.59 23.93 -14.01
CA GLY A 539 -22.63 22.95 -13.51
C GLY A 539 -21.71 22.40 -14.61
N LEU A 540 -20.64 21.74 -14.18
CA LEU A 540 -19.69 21.05 -15.06
C LEU A 540 -20.10 19.59 -15.20
N ALA A 541 -19.86 19.02 -16.37
CA ALA A 541 -20.13 17.60 -16.66
C ALA A 541 -18.82 16.84 -16.84
N GLY A 542 -18.70 15.70 -16.17
CA GLY A 542 -17.60 14.75 -16.37
C GLY A 542 -17.98 13.64 -17.34
N ASP A 543 -16.97 13.02 -17.94
CA ASP A 543 -17.11 11.75 -18.66
C ASP A 543 -17.36 10.58 -17.69
N ASP A 544 -18.07 9.54 -18.14
CA ASP A 544 -18.24 8.31 -17.37
C ASP A 544 -16.88 7.63 -17.14
N SER A 545 -16.67 7.15 -15.92
CA SER A 545 -15.41 6.57 -15.47
C SER A 545 -15.66 5.47 -14.42
N ARG A 546 -14.65 5.17 -13.60
CA ARG A 546 -14.75 4.19 -12.52
C ARG A 546 -13.83 4.54 -11.38
N LEU A 547 -14.28 4.23 -10.17
CA LEU A 547 -13.46 4.21 -8.97
C LEU A 547 -12.81 2.83 -8.86
N SER A 548 -11.48 2.75 -8.77
CA SER A 548 -10.76 1.47 -8.74
C SER A 548 -9.53 1.50 -7.85
N ALA A 549 -9.15 0.35 -7.32
CA ALA A 549 -7.91 0.18 -6.57
C ALA A 549 -7.06 -0.97 -7.16
N PRO A 550 -5.74 -1.02 -6.87
CA PRO A 550 -4.82 -1.97 -7.51
C PRO A 550 -5.19 -3.45 -7.33
N GLN A 551 -5.88 -3.81 -6.25
CA GLN A 551 -6.36 -5.17 -6.02
C GLN A 551 -7.87 -5.21 -5.85
N PHE A 552 -8.51 -6.17 -6.54
CA PHE A 552 -9.93 -6.58 -6.38
C PHE A 552 -11.02 -5.53 -6.69
N PHE A 553 -10.84 -4.26 -6.35
CA PHE A 553 -11.93 -3.29 -6.29
C PHE A 553 -12.10 -2.46 -7.58
N LYS A 554 -13.37 -2.39 -8.03
CA LYS A 554 -13.85 -1.43 -9.03
C LYS A 554 -15.33 -1.13 -8.82
N LEU A 555 -15.74 0.10 -9.05
CA LEU A 555 -17.11 0.57 -8.93
C LEU A 555 -17.40 1.59 -10.04
N PRO A 556 -18.55 1.53 -10.73
CA PRO A 556 -18.90 2.54 -11.72
C PRO A 556 -19.01 3.92 -11.09
N ALA A 557 -18.40 4.90 -11.75
CA ALA A 557 -18.57 6.32 -11.46
C ALA A 557 -19.12 6.97 -12.73
N ILE A 558 -20.42 7.20 -12.76
CA ILE A 558 -21.15 7.72 -13.91
C ILE A 558 -21.98 8.93 -13.50
N GLU A 559 -22.51 9.66 -14.50
CA GLU A 559 -23.31 10.87 -14.31
C GLU A 559 -22.58 11.97 -13.52
N HIS A 560 -21.29 12.12 -13.78
CA HIS A 560 -20.44 13.10 -13.12
C HIS A 560 -20.97 14.53 -13.28
N ARG A 561 -21.13 15.22 -12.15
CA ARG A 561 -21.47 16.65 -12.07
C ARG A 561 -20.66 17.35 -10.99
N VAL A 562 -20.23 18.57 -11.32
CA VAL A 562 -19.75 19.56 -10.34
C VAL A 562 -20.73 20.73 -10.34
N MET A 563 -21.33 21.01 -9.19
CA MET A 563 -22.33 22.08 -9.07
C MET A 563 -21.93 23.09 -8.00
N ASP A 564 -22.22 24.37 -8.26
CA ASP A 564 -22.01 25.44 -7.30
C ASP A 564 -22.98 25.34 -6.11
N SER A 565 -22.55 25.84 -4.95
CA SER A 565 -23.46 26.08 -3.84
C SER A 565 -24.28 27.35 -4.07
N ALA A 566 -25.61 27.24 -3.96
CA ALA A 566 -26.51 28.40 -4.06
C ALA A 566 -26.38 29.37 -2.88
N ALA A 567 -25.94 28.87 -1.71
CA ALA A 567 -25.85 29.64 -0.48
C ALA A 567 -24.49 30.37 -0.31
N GLU A 568 -23.42 29.82 -0.87
CA GLU A 568 -22.07 30.34 -0.69
C GLU A 568 -21.28 30.25 -2.00
N ARG A 569 -20.79 31.40 -2.50
CA ARG A 569 -20.04 31.47 -3.74
C ARG A 569 -18.56 31.13 -3.55
N SER A 570 -17.96 30.54 -4.58
CA SER A 570 -16.50 30.38 -4.63
C SER A 570 -15.88 31.72 -4.98
N SER A 571 -14.82 32.13 -4.28
CA SER A 571 -14.22 33.45 -4.45
C SER A 571 -12.77 33.52 -3.98
N GLY A 572 -12.09 34.60 -4.34
CA GLY A 572 -10.73 34.90 -3.90
C GLY A 572 -10.35 36.33 -4.25
N ASP A 573 -9.10 36.70 -3.94
CA ASP A 573 -8.56 38.04 -4.17
C ASP A 573 -7.35 37.95 -5.09
N LEU A 574 -7.39 38.65 -6.22
CA LEU A 574 -6.32 38.72 -7.23
C LEU A 574 -5.54 40.02 -7.08
N ASN A 575 -4.23 39.94 -6.86
CA ASN A 575 -3.33 41.07 -7.01
C ASN A 575 -2.95 41.25 -8.49
N LEU A 576 -3.30 42.40 -9.08
CA LEU A 576 -3.10 42.68 -10.50
C LEU A 576 -1.63 42.98 -10.87
N VAL A 577 -0.79 43.29 -9.89
CA VAL A 577 0.63 43.57 -10.11
C VAL A 577 1.46 42.30 -9.99
N THR A 578 1.18 41.46 -8.99
CA THR A 578 1.94 40.23 -8.76
C THR A 578 1.32 39.02 -9.46
N GLY A 579 0.06 39.09 -9.85
CA GLY A 579 -0.72 37.95 -10.35
C GLY A 579 -1.08 36.93 -9.27
N GLU A 580 -0.76 37.22 -8.00
CA GLU A 580 -1.00 36.33 -6.87
C GLU A 580 -2.49 36.27 -6.54
N VAL A 581 -2.98 35.06 -6.26
CA VAL A 581 -4.34 34.82 -5.76
C VAL A 581 -4.27 34.42 -4.30
N THR A 582 -5.02 35.13 -3.46
CA THR A 582 -5.13 34.89 -2.01
C THR A 582 -6.59 34.67 -1.61
N ASN A 583 -6.82 34.19 -0.38
CA ASN A 583 -8.15 33.95 0.20
C ASN A 583 -9.08 33.07 -0.67
N LEU A 584 -8.50 32.21 -1.52
CA LEU A 584 -9.24 31.40 -2.47
C LEU A 584 -9.99 30.27 -1.76
N GLN A 585 -11.32 30.29 -1.88
CA GLN A 585 -12.20 29.23 -1.41
C GLN A 585 -13.11 28.73 -2.51
N TYR A 586 -13.18 27.42 -2.62
CA TYR A 586 -14.07 26.71 -3.53
C TYR A 586 -15.09 25.88 -2.78
N LYS A 587 -16.33 25.90 -3.26
CA LYS A 587 -17.46 25.23 -2.60
C LYS A 587 -18.32 24.53 -3.64
N PHE A 588 -18.23 23.20 -3.68
CA PHE A 588 -18.82 22.38 -4.73
C PHE A 588 -19.57 21.17 -4.21
N PHE A 589 -20.59 20.77 -4.96
CA PHE A 589 -21.11 19.41 -4.91
C PHE A 589 -20.42 18.57 -5.98
N PHE A 590 -19.79 17.49 -5.57
CA PHE A 590 -19.37 16.41 -6.47
C PHE A 590 -20.45 15.34 -6.46
N LEU A 591 -21.07 15.10 -7.61
CA LEU A 591 -22.12 14.10 -7.76
C LEU A 591 -21.66 13.08 -8.81
N ASN A 592 -21.69 11.80 -8.43
CA ASN A 592 -21.50 10.65 -9.32
C ASN A 592 -22.05 9.40 -8.62
N SER A 593 -22.20 8.30 -9.35
CA SER A 593 -22.74 7.04 -8.77
C SER A 593 -21.89 6.44 -7.65
N ALA A 594 -20.56 6.61 -7.66
CA ALA A 594 -19.68 6.02 -6.65
C ALA A 594 -19.82 6.74 -5.30
N ILE A 595 -19.83 8.08 -5.28
CA ILE A 595 -20.04 8.85 -4.04
C ILE A 595 -21.45 8.62 -3.47
N LEU A 596 -22.45 8.47 -4.34
CA LEU A 596 -23.81 8.12 -3.92
C LEU A 596 -23.89 6.71 -3.31
N SER A 597 -23.12 5.75 -3.84
CA SER A 597 -23.02 4.40 -3.26
C SER A 597 -22.39 4.45 -1.86
N LEU A 598 -21.36 5.28 -1.67
CA LEU A 598 -20.74 5.51 -0.36
C LEU A 598 -21.72 6.17 0.63
N ALA A 599 -22.50 7.15 0.17
CA ALA A 599 -23.57 7.79 0.94
C ALA A 599 -24.68 6.82 1.32
N ALA A 600 -25.05 5.88 0.44
CA ALA A 600 -26.08 4.89 0.69
C ALA A 600 -25.72 3.93 1.83
N VAL A 601 -24.43 3.57 1.96
CA VAL A 601 -23.96 2.68 3.04
C VAL A 601 -23.49 3.44 4.29
N ASN A 602 -23.42 4.78 4.23
CA ASN A 602 -23.13 5.67 5.36
C ASN A 602 -24.12 6.84 5.39
N PRO A 603 -25.38 6.63 5.84
CA PRO A 603 -26.44 7.63 5.78
C PRO A 603 -26.18 8.90 6.63
N ALA A 604 -25.19 8.85 7.52
CA ALA A 604 -24.73 9.99 8.32
C ALA A 604 -23.83 10.98 7.56
N LEU A 605 -23.41 10.67 6.31
CA LEU A 605 -22.56 11.57 5.52
C LEU A 605 -23.23 12.96 5.32
N PRO A 606 -22.51 14.07 5.55
CA PRO A 606 -23.02 15.42 5.35
C PRO A 606 -23.50 15.64 3.92
N ARG A 607 -24.56 16.43 3.79
CA ARG A 607 -25.12 16.85 2.49
C ARG A 607 -24.69 18.26 2.09
N ASP A 608 -23.76 18.85 2.83
CA ASP A 608 -23.21 20.18 2.56
C ASP A 608 -22.23 20.13 1.38
N PRO A 609 -22.02 21.25 0.67
CA PRO A 609 -20.99 21.32 -0.37
C PRO A 609 -19.61 21.09 0.24
N LEU A 610 -18.77 20.37 -0.51
CA LEU A 610 -17.36 20.20 -0.18
C LEU A 610 -16.66 21.55 -0.22
N LYS A 611 -15.87 21.83 0.81
CA LYS A 611 -15.09 23.07 0.94
C LYS A 611 -13.64 22.79 0.56
N PHE A 612 -13.05 23.71 -0.19
CA PHE A 612 -11.66 23.66 -0.60
C PHE A 612 -10.99 25.02 -0.31
N PRO A 613 -9.91 25.04 0.49
CA PRO A 613 -9.48 23.93 1.34
C PRO A 613 -10.57 23.68 2.41
N GLY A 614 -10.73 22.43 2.82
CA GLY A 614 -11.52 22.09 4.00
C GLY A 614 -10.73 22.38 5.28
N GLU A 615 -10.87 21.52 6.28
CA GLU A 615 -10.00 21.56 7.46
C GLU A 615 -8.54 21.25 7.09
N TYR A 616 -8.35 20.29 6.19
CA TYR A 616 -7.08 19.90 5.60
C TYR A 616 -7.21 19.94 4.08
N GLY A 617 -6.25 20.56 3.40
CA GLY A 617 -6.27 20.71 1.96
C GLY A 617 -5.55 21.97 1.48
N SER A 618 -5.66 22.22 0.17
CA SER A 618 -4.96 23.32 -0.49
C SER A 618 -5.77 23.87 -1.65
N THR A 619 -5.71 25.18 -1.86
CA THR A 619 -6.20 25.85 -3.07
C THR A 619 -5.11 26.68 -3.71
N TRP A 620 -5.20 26.82 -5.02
CA TRP A 620 -4.33 27.66 -5.82
C TRP A 620 -5.04 28.06 -7.10
N ALA A 621 -4.87 29.30 -7.53
CA ALA A 621 -5.29 29.73 -8.86
C ALA A 621 -4.28 30.69 -9.48
N LYS A 622 -4.36 30.79 -10.80
CA LYS A 622 -3.55 31.70 -11.62
C LYS A 622 -4.43 32.33 -12.69
N PHE A 623 -4.25 33.64 -12.87
CA PHE A 623 -4.77 34.38 -14.01
C PHE A 623 -3.64 34.72 -14.97
N GLU A 624 -3.89 34.58 -16.27
CA GLU A 624 -2.93 34.91 -17.33
C GLU A 624 -3.57 35.83 -18.38
N GLN A 625 -2.89 36.90 -18.79
CA GLN A 625 -3.43 37.84 -19.76
C GLN A 625 -3.62 37.18 -21.13
N ARG A 626 -4.81 37.32 -21.71
CA ARG A 626 -5.09 36.89 -23.09
C ARG A 626 -4.98 38.05 -24.09
N PRO A 627 -4.69 37.76 -25.37
CA PRO A 627 -4.68 38.76 -26.43
C PRO A 627 -6.03 39.48 -26.64
N ASP A 628 -7.14 38.83 -26.29
CA ASP A 628 -8.50 39.37 -26.42
C ASP A 628 -8.92 40.28 -25.25
N GLY A 629 -8.02 40.56 -24.31
CA GLY A 629 -8.28 41.40 -23.14
C GLY A 629 -8.96 40.67 -21.97
N LYS A 630 -9.34 39.40 -22.13
CA LYS A 630 -9.80 38.55 -21.01
C LYS A 630 -8.60 37.92 -20.28
N LEU A 631 -8.88 37.20 -19.20
CA LEU A 631 -7.88 36.48 -18.42
C LEU A 631 -8.11 34.97 -18.50
N ASP A 632 -7.11 34.20 -18.93
CA ASP A 632 -7.15 32.75 -18.77
C ASP A 632 -7.12 32.41 -17.28
N TYR A 633 -7.92 31.43 -16.88
CA TYR A 633 -8.06 31.02 -15.50
C TYR A 633 -7.65 29.57 -15.33
N THR A 634 -6.76 29.31 -14.37
CA THR A 634 -6.43 27.95 -13.92
C THR A 634 -6.55 27.86 -12.41
N CYS A 635 -7.21 26.83 -11.92
CA CYS A 635 -7.37 26.52 -10.50
C CYS A 635 -7.00 25.06 -10.22
N TYR A 636 -6.41 24.82 -9.06
CA TYR A 636 -6.26 23.51 -8.45
C TYR A 636 -6.70 23.57 -6.99
N ALA A 637 -7.54 22.62 -6.57
CA ALA A 637 -8.08 22.54 -5.23
C ALA A 637 -8.13 21.08 -4.75
N THR A 638 -7.76 20.84 -3.50
CA THR A 638 -7.75 19.54 -2.81
C THR A 638 -8.28 19.72 -1.39
N THR A 639 -8.96 18.70 -0.88
CA THR A 639 -9.37 18.63 0.52
C THR A 639 -9.26 17.19 1.01
N PHE A 640 -9.05 17.02 2.31
CA PHE A 640 -9.08 15.73 2.97
C PHE A 640 -10.24 15.64 3.95
N ILE A 641 -10.92 14.49 3.95
CA ILE A 641 -12.12 14.26 4.74
C ILE A 641 -12.03 12.87 5.38
N PRO A 642 -11.66 12.78 6.67
CA PRO A 642 -11.71 11.52 7.39
C PRO A 642 -13.16 11.20 7.75
N LEU A 643 -13.64 9.99 7.45
CA LEU A 643 -15.04 9.62 7.75
C LEU A 643 -15.28 9.32 9.23
N SER A 644 -14.22 9.22 10.03
CA SER A 644 -14.29 9.10 11.48
C SER A 644 -15.09 10.24 12.15
N VAL A 645 -15.14 11.43 11.52
CA VAL A 645 -15.89 12.60 12.00
C VAL A 645 -17.39 12.33 12.16
N LEU A 646 -17.92 11.29 11.51
CA LEU A 646 -19.31 10.87 11.63
C LEU A 646 -19.61 10.21 12.99
N ASN A 647 -18.60 9.77 13.74
CA ASN A 647 -18.72 9.08 15.03
C ASN A 647 -19.66 7.85 14.98
N VAL A 648 -19.69 7.15 13.84
CA VAL A 648 -20.42 5.89 13.63
C VAL A 648 -19.52 4.90 12.90
N PRO A 649 -19.77 3.58 12.99
CA PRO A 649 -19.05 2.60 12.20
C PRO A 649 -19.16 2.90 10.71
N ILE A 650 -18.02 2.88 10.01
CA ILE A 650 -17.93 3.23 8.60
C ILE A 650 -17.97 1.97 7.75
N ARG A 651 -18.66 2.05 6.61
CA ARG A 651 -18.74 0.97 5.62
C ARG A 651 -18.27 1.42 4.25
N PHE A 652 -17.68 0.50 3.51
CA PHE A 652 -17.27 0.73 2.13
C PHE A 652 -18.17 -0.07 1.16
N PRO A 653 -18.73 0.55 0.12
CA PRO A 653 -19.63 -0.13 -0.81
C PRO A 653 -18.84 -1.07 -1.74
N LEU A 654 -19.45 -2.19 -2.11
CA LEU A 654 -19.00 -3.11 -3.14
C LEU A 654 -19.92 -3.02 -4.38
N PRO A 655 -19.48 -3.45 -5.57
CA PRO A 655 -20.27 -3.31 -6.81
C PRO A 655 -21.42 -4.32 -6.92
N PHE A 656 -22.19 -4.52 -5.85
CA PHE A 656 -23.37 -5.40 -5.84
C PHE A 656 -24.55 -4.63 -5.29
N THR A 657 -25.65 -4.60 -6.04
CA THR A 657 -26.84 -3.80 -5.69
C THR A 657 -28.07 -4.68 -5.59
N GLY A 658 -28.98 -4.28 -4.71
CA GLY A 658 -30.28 -4.88 -4.52
C GLY A 658 -31.39 -4.02 -5.11
N PRO A 659 -32.58 -4.59 -5.41
CA PRO A 659 -33.69 -3.85 -6.01
C PRO A 659 -34.21 -2.68 -5.18
N SER A 660 -33.88 -2.64 -3.88
CA SER A 660 -34.20 -1.54 -2.98
C SER A 660 -33.25 -0.33 -3.10
N GLY A 661 -32.23 -0.40 -3.95
CA GLY A 661 -31.16 0.59 -3.97
C GLY A 661 -30.11 0.42 -2.87
N SER A 662 -30.12 -0.73 -2.19
CA SER A 662 -29.10 -1.12 -1.22
C SER A 662 -27.84 -1.61 -1.93
N PHE A 663 -26.68 -1.44 -1.26
CA PHE A 663 -25.39 -1.91 -1.74
C PHE A 663 -24.81 -2.94 -0.77
N ALA A 664 -24.18 -3.97 -1.31
CA ALA A 664 -23.27 -4.77 -0.52
C ALA A 664 -22.15 -3.89 0.04
N SER A 665 -21.65 -4.20 1.22
CA SER A 665 -20.65 -3.39 1.89
C SER A 665 -19.84 -4.16 2.92
N ILE A 666 -18.67 -3.62 3.26
CA ILE A 666 -17.74 -4.17 4.24
C ILE A 666 -17.38 -3.12 5.29
N PRO A 667 -16.97 -3.51 6.51
CA PRO A 667 -16.40 -2.58 7.48
C PRO A 667 -15.20 -1.84 6.91
N ALA A 668 -15.11 -0.55 7.23
CA ALA A 668 -14.07 0.33 6.69
C ALA A 668 -13.77 1.52 7.62
N ASP A 669 -13.78 1.26 8.93
CA ASP A 669 -13.40 2.23 9.96
C ASP A 669 -11.98 2.78 9.73
N GLY A 670 -11.91 4.11 9.60
CA GLY A 670 -10.71 4.83 9.18
C GLY A 670 -10.72 5.28 7.73
N THR A 671 -11.75 4.96 6.93
CA THR A 671 -11.83 5.45 5.55
C THR A 671 -11.75 6.98 5.49
N ALA A 672 -10.99 7.48 4.53
CA ALA A 672 -10.88 8.91 4.26
C ALA A 672 -10.93 9.21 2.75
N LEU A 673 -11.44 10.39 2.40
CA LEU A 673 -11.56 10.87 1.03
C LEU A 673 -10.51 11.96 0.78
N HIS A 674 -10.06 12.07 -0.47
CA HIS A 674 -9.21 13.16 -0.95
C HIS A 674 -9.78 13.75 -2.26
N PRO A 675 -10.95 14.41 -2.19
CA PRO A 675 -11.52 15.04 -3.37
C PRO A 675 -10.58 16.11 -3.90
N HIS A 676 -10.47 16.20 -5.21
CA HIS A 676 -9.63 17.19 -5.86
C HIS A 676 -10.22 17.63 -7.19
N ILE A 677 -9.88 18.85 -7.62
CA ILE A 677 -10.36 19.43 -8.87
C ILE A 677 -9.30 20.34 -9.46
N ARG A 678 -9.11 20.23 -10.78
CA ARG A 678 -8.36 21.15 -11.62
C ARG A 678 -9.28 21.70 -12.70
N ILE A 679 -9.37 23.02 -12.80
CA ILE A 679 -10.14 23.70 -13.85
C ILE A 679 -9.17 24.61 -14.60
N SER A 680 -9.18 24.57 -15.93
CA SER A 680 -8.38 25.47 -16.75
C SER A 680 -9.06 25.84 -18.06
N THR A 681 -8.99 27.12 -18.43
CA THR A 681 -9.40 27.61 -19.76
C THR A 681 -8.29 27.48 -20.80
N LYS A 682 -7.07 27.14 -20.35
CA LYS A 682 -5.86 27.05 -21.17
C LYS A 682 -5.58 25.61 -21.57
N ALA A 683 -5.04 25.43 -22.77
CA ALA A 683 -4.59 24.10 -23.22
C ALA A 683 -3.40 23.59 -22.40
N PRO A 684 -3.26 22.26 -22.23
CA PRO A 684 -2.04 21.67 -21.69
C PRO A 684 -0.82 22.06 -22.51
N GLU A 685 0.36 22.02 -21.88
CA GLU A 685 1.62 22.24 -22.57
C GLU A 685 1.87 21.16 -23.63
N ALA A 686 2.52 21.54 -24.73
CA ALA A 686 2.94 20.59 -25.75
C ALA A 686 4.05 19.67 -25.24
N ALA A 687 4.19 18.51 -25.90
CA ALA A 687 5.33 17.61 -25.71
C ALA A 687 6.65 18.33 -26.06
N ASP A 688 7.69 18.07 -25.27
CA ASP A 688 9.01 18.58 -25.57
C ASP A 688 9.64 17.77 -26.71
N ALA A 689 10.31 18.47 -27.64
CA ALA A 689 10.96 17.83 -28.77
C ALA A 689 12.07 16.88 -28.31
N GLY A 690 12.04 15.62 -28.79
CA GLY A 690 13.06 14.61 -28.50
C GLY A 690 12.87 13.84 -27.18
N VAL A 691 11.85 14.16 -26.38
CA VAL A 691 11.50 13.38 -25.19
C VAL A 691 10.66 12.16 -25.58
N LEU A 692 11.09 10.98 -25.15
CA LEU A 692 10.35 9.74 -25.35
C LEU A 692 9.40 9.49 -24.17
N VAL A 693 8.12 9.30 -24.47
CA VAL A 693 7.08 9.06 -23.46
C VAL A 693 6.99 7.56 -23.15
N PRO A 694 6.97 7.15 -21.87
CA PRO A 694 6.85 5.75 -21.51
C PRO A 694 5.40 5.25 -21.65
N GLU A 695 5.21 3.93 -21.68
CA GLU A 695 3.88 3.32 -21.60
C GLU A 695 3.38 3.35 -20.16
N PHE A 696 2.25 4.01 -19.90
CA PHE A 696 1.68 4.10 -18.57
C PHE A 696 0.84 2.88 -18.21
N PRO A 697 1.12 2.19 -17.10
CA PRO A 697 0.26 1.10 -16.64
C PRO A 697 -1.07 1.67 -16.13
N THR A 698 -2.12 0.88 -16.20
CA THR A 698 -3.44 1.23 -15.67
C THR A 698 -3.69 0.50 -14.35
N ASN A 699 -4.18 1.22 -13.34
CA ASN A 699 -4.55 0.68 -12.04
C ASN A 699 -3.45 -0.20 -11.40
N ALA A 700 -2.22 0.33 -11.35
CA ALA A 700 -1.03 -0.42 -10.96
C ALA A 700 -0.11 0.41 -10.05
N ILE A 701 0.74 -0.28 -9.29
CA ILE A 701 1.76 0.35 -8.45
C ILE A 701 3.15 0.07 -9.02
N ARG A 702 4.00 1.10 -9.03
CA ARG A 702 5.42 1.00 -9.35
C ARG A 702 6.28 1.66 -8.28
N GLU A 703 7.41 1.04 -7.99
CA GLU A 703 8.45 1.61 -7.13
C GLU A 703 9.53 2.27 -8.00
N PHE A 704 10.01 3.43 -7.55
CA PHE A 704 11.07 4.21 -8.17
C PHE A 704 12.20 4.43 -7.18
N THR A 705 13.43 4.08 -7.55
CA THR A 705 14.62 4.41 -6.75
C THR A 705 15.12 5.81 -7.09
N THR A 706 15.43 6.61 -6.07
CA THR A 706 15.97 7.96 -6.25
C THR A 706 17.34 7.93 -6.91
N SER A 707 17.58 8.85 -7.84
CA SER A 707 18.92 9.15 -8.35
C SER A 707 19.52 10.23 -7.46
N VAL A 708 20.25 9.87 -6.40
CA VAL A 708 20.61 10.79 -5.30
C VAL A 708 21.37 12.03 -5.81
N HIS A 709 22.15 11.90 -6.87
CA HIS A 709 22.79 13.05 -7.55
C HIS A 709 21.81 14.14 -7.99
N ASN A 710 20.62 13.77 -8.45
CA ASN A 710 19.55 14.66 -8.94
C ASN A 710 18.36 14.72 -7.96
N ASN A 711 18.55 14.25 -6.72
CA ASN A 711 17.51 14.19 -5.71
C ASN A 711 17.95 15.00 -4.49
N SER A 712 17.33 16.15 -4.23
CA SER A 712 17.77 17.06 -3.18
C SER A 712 16.64 17.94 -2.65
N PHE A 713 16.81 18.34 -1.40
CA PHE A 713 16.16 19.50 -0.80
C PHE A 713 17.18 20.61 -0.65
N GLY A 714 16.77 21.87 -0.80
CA GLY A 714 17.61 23.00 -0.43
C GLY A 714 16.85 24.26 -0.10
N ASP A 715 17.58 25.18 0.50
CA ASP A 715 17.11 26.45 1.03
C ASP A 715 17.92 27.58 0.39
N ASP A 716 17.23 28.54 -0.20
CA ASP A 716 17.85 29.72 -0.81
C ASP A 716 17.43 30.95 0.01
N PHE A 717 18.37 31.49 0.79
CA PHE A 717 18.12 32.51 1.80
C PHE A 717 18.51 33.89 1.31
N SER A 718 17.56 34.81 1.34
CA SER A 718 17.80 36.24 1.19
C SER A 718 17.52 36.91 2.53
N LEU A 719 18.47 36.88 3.46
CA LEU A 719 18.29 37.45 4.81
C LEU A 719 19.00 38.79 4.97
N ASN A 720 18.23 39.80 5.37
CA ASN A 720 18.77 41.10 5.76
C ASN A 720 19.19 41.07 7.24
N ALA A 721 20.36 40.51 7.51
CA ALA A 721 20.93 40.42 8.87
C ALA A 721 22.45 40.67 8.83
N PRO A 722 22.96 41.77 9.41
CA PRO A 722 24.39 42.10 9.41
C PRO A 722 25.30 41.01 9.98
N GLU A 723 24.79 40.22 10.93
CA GLU A 723 25.45 39.10 11.60
C GLU A 723 25.65 37.89 10.67
N LEU A 724 24.78 37.71 9.68
CA LEU A 724 24.88 36.63 8.69
C LEU A 724 25.69 37.07 7.46
N GLY A 725 25.60 38.36 7.10
CA GLY A 725 26.40 38.95 6.03
C GLY A 725 25.83 38.78 4.62
N GLY A 726 24.57 38.31 4.49
CA GLY A 726 23.82 38.35 3.23
C GLY A 726 23.27 36.99 2.77
N HIS A 727 23.19 36.84 1.45
CA HIS A 727 22.58 35.70 0.76
C HIS A 727 23.36 34.39 0.94
N THR A 728 22.66 33.27 1.04
CA THR A 728 23.27 31.93 1.01
C THR A 728 22.33 30.88 0.44
N LYS A 729 22.89 29.75 0.00
CA LYS A 729 22.14 28.59 -0.47
C LYS A 729 22.65 27.29 0.16
N GLY A 730 21.77 26.61 0.86
CA GLY A 730 21.99 25.27 1.41
C GLY A 730 21.37 24.19 0.51
N ARG A 731 21.98 22.99 0.47
CA ARG A 731 21.42 21.84 -0.24
C ARG A 731 21.89 20.54 0.40
N SER A 732 20.96 19.61 0.61
CA SER A 732 21.22 18.24 1.00
C SER A 732 20.68 17.26 -0.04
N HIS A 733 21.49 16.26 -0.39
CA HIS A 733 21.03 15.15 -1.22
C HIS A 733 20.08 14.26 -0.43
N LEU A 734 19.00 13.84 -1.06
CA LEU A 734 17.96 12.99 -0.48
C LEU A 734 18.08 11.56 -1.02
N VAL A 735 18.10 10.60 -0.11
CA VAL A 735 18.16 9.16 -0.36
C VAL A 735 16.82 8.53 0.00
N GLY A 736 16.32 7.65 -0.87
CA GLY A 736 15.08 6.93 -0.62
C GLY A 736 14.48 6.35 -1.90
N ARG A 737 13.17 6.13 -1.86
CA ARG A 737 12.37 5.65 -2.98
C ARG A 737 11.10 6.48 -3.12
N PHE A 738 10.41 6.33 -4.24
CA PHE A 738 9.03 6.78 -4.40
C PHE A 738 8.14 5.60 -4.81
N GLN A 739 6.94 5.57 -4.29
CA GLN A 739 5.84 4.83 -4.87
C GLN A 739 5.05 5.74 -5.79
N VAL A 740 4.74 5.25 -6.98
CA VAL A 740 3.72 5.85 -7.84
C VAL A 740 2.62 4.82 -8.04
N GLN A 741 1.41 5.17 -7.59
CA GLN A 741 0.19 4.46 -7.97
C GLN A 741 -0.40 5.15 -9.19
N PHE A 742 -0.63 4.39 -10.24
CA PHE A 742 -1.33 4.80 -11.44
C PHE A 742 -2.79 4.36 -11.35
N GLY A 743 -3.73 5.28 -11.56
CA GLY A 743 -5.16 5.00 -11.63
C GLY A 743 -5.58 4.44 -12.99
N GLU A 744 -6.88 4.45 -13.24
CA GLU A 744 -7.46 4.05 -14.52
C GLU A 744 -7.31 5.16 -15.56
N ARG A 745 -7.04 4.78 -16.81
CA ARG A 745 -6.96 5.76 -17.90
C ARG A 745 -8.33 6.37 -18.19
N PHE A 746 -8.39 7.69 -18.31
CA PHE A 746 -9.58 8.43 -18.73
C PHE A 746 -9.19 9.42 -19.85
N GLY A 747 -9.64 9.14 -21.08
CA GLY A 747 -9.16 9.89 -22.26
C GLY A 747 -7.65 9.74 -22.47
N ASP A 748 -6.93 10.86 -22.55
CA ASP A 748 -5.46 10.89 -22.71
C ASP A 748 -4.73 11.07 -21.38
N SER A 749 -5.39 10.74 -20.28
CA SER A 749 -4.94 11.03 -18.93
C SER A 749 -4.91 9.77 -18.07
N VAL A 750 -3.92 9.68 -17.18
CA VAL A 750 -3.83 8.65 -16.14
C VAL A 750 -3.66 9.35 -14.78
N PRO A 751 -4.50 9.07 -13.78
CA PRO A 751 -4.32 9.58 -12.42
C PRO A 751 -3.03 9.04 -11.81
N ILE A 752 -2.37 9.85 -11.00
CA ILE A 752 -1.19 9.45 -10.25
C ILE A 752 -1.31 9.88 -8.79
N ALA A 753 -0.92 8.99 -7.88
CA ALA A 753 -0.64 9.30 -6.48
C ALA A 753 0.82 8.97 -6.20
N ILE A 754 1.58 9.92 -5.66
CA ILE A 754 3.02 9.78 -5.44
C ILE A 754 3.32 9.89 -3.95
N GLN A 755 4.06 8.91 -3.41
CA GLN A 755 4.46 8.84 -2.01
C GLN A 755 5.97 8.61 -1.90
N ALA A 756 6.65 9.38 -1.06
CA ALA A 756 8.03 9.16 -0.65
C ALA A 756 8.12 7.96 0.30
N MET A 757 9.17 7.17 0.14
CA MET A 757 9.44 6.00 0.96
C MET A 757 10.90 5.99 1.42
N PRO A 758 11.20 5.35 2.57
CA PRO A 758 12.57 5.18 3.04
C PRO A 758 13.43 4.39 2.04
N PRO A 759 14.76 4.44 2.18
CA PRO A 759 15.66 3.59 1.41
C PRO A 759 15.32 2.11 1.52
N GLY A 760 15.44 1.36 0.41
CA GLY A 760 15.17 -0.07 0.38
C GLY A 760 16.09 -0.83 1.33
N GLY A 761 15.51 -1.73 2.13
CA GLY A 761 16.26 -2.52 3.11
C GLY A 761 16.66 -1.76 4.39
N LEU A 762 16.16 -0.55 4.64
CA LEU A 762 16.34 0.13 5.92
C LEU A 762 15.41 -0.44 7.00
N LEU A 763 15.71 -1.65 7.47
CA LEU A 763 14.90 -2.42 8.42
C LEU A 763 15.22 -2.05 9.87
N ARG A 764 14.98 -0.79 10.26
CA ARG A 764 15.27 -0.31 11.62
C ARG A 764 14.24 0.73 12.07
N THR A 765 13.87 0.67 13.35
CA THR A 765 13.11 1.76 13.98
C THR A 765 14.00 2.99 14.12
N LEU A 766 13.63 4.05 13.41
CA LEU A 766 14.28 5.35 13.52
C LEU A 766 13.64 6.14 14.65
N GLN A 767 14.43 6.97 15.31
CA GLN A 767 13.88 7.90 16.27
C GLN A 767 13.11 8.95 15.49
N GLN A 768 11.79 9.00 15.70
CA GLN A 768 10.95 9.99 15.05
C GLN A 768 11.37 11.39 15.48
N SER A 769 11.27 12.34 14.54
CA SER A 769 11.52 13.76 14.84
C SER A 769 10.48 14.27 15.85
N SER A 770 10.82 15.30 16.62
CA SER A 770 9.86 15.95 17.53
C SER A 770 8.66 16.59 16.79
N PHE A 771 8.71 16.74 15.46
CA PHE A 771 7.53 17.11 14.67
C PHE A 771 6.51 15.98 14.61
N ALA A 772 6.94 14.72 14.57
CA ALA A 772 6.04 13.56 14.56
C ALA A 772 5.20 13.47 15.85
N ASP A 773 5.73 13.91 16.99
CA ASP A 773 5.00 14.00 18.26
C ASP A 773 3.76 14.90 18.15
N ALA A 774 3.86 16.00 17.40
CA ALA A 774 2.74 16.91 17.15
C ALA A 774 1.61 16.25 16.34
N PHE A 775 1.94 15.21 15.56
CA PHE A 775 0.99 14.38 14.82
C PHE A 775 0.74 13.04 15.50
N LYS A 776 1.10 12.89 16.80
CA LYS A 776 0.89 11.67 17.59
C LYS A 776 1.44 10.40 16.91
N HIS A 777 2.66 10.47 16.35
CA HIS A 777 3.36 9.37 15.67
C HIS A 777 2.73 8.90 14.34
N ARG A 778 1.88 9.72 13.71
CA ARG A 778 1.13 9.36 12.49
C ARG A 778 1.85 9.67 11.17
N ILE A 779 3.08 10.19 11.21
CA ILE A 779 3.82 10.55 9.98
C ILE A 779 4.81 9.43 9.64
N PRO A 780 4.69 8.83 8.45
CA PRO A 780 5.63 7.85 7.95
C PRO A 780 7.02 8.42 7.71
N ASP A 781 8.06 7.59 7.83
CA ASP A 781 9.40 7.95 7.37
C ASP A 781 9.42 8.11 5.84
N GLY A 782 10.12 9.14 5.36
CA GLY A 782 10.21 9.47 3.93
C GLY A 782 11.65 9.45 3.41
N LEU A 783 12.05 10.49 2.69
CA LEU A 783 13.40 10.60 2.15
C LEU A 783 14.37 11.11 3.22
N MET A 784 15.59 10.57 3.21
CA MET A 784 16.65 10.93 4.16
C MET A 784 17.68 11.82 3.52
N GLY A 785 17.99 12.94 4.17
CA GLY A 785 19.04 13.85 3.74
C GLY A 785 20.37 13.60 4.44
N HIS A 786 21.45 13.92 3.75
CA HIS A 786 22.77 13.96 4.36
C HIS A 786 22.92 15.14 5.32
N ASN A 787 23.82 14.97 6.29
CA ASN A 787 24.32 16.08 7.07
C ASN A 787 25.11 17.01 6.16
N GLU A 788 24.91 18.32 6.30
CA GLU A 788 25.45 19.32 5.39
C GLU A 788 25.83 20.60 6.14
N MET A 789 26.48 21.54 5.46
CA MET A 789 26.85 22.84 6.03
C MET A 789 26.10 23.96 5.30
N LEU A 790 25.32 24.75 6.04
CA LEU A 790 24.72 25.98 5.55
C LEU A 790 25.66 27.15 5.87
N ARG A 791 26.26 27.73 4.83
CA ARG A 791 27.36 28.71 4.96
C ARG A 791 26.90 30.11 4.57
N PHE A 792 26.56 30.92 5.55
CA PHE A 792 26.43 32.37 5.35
C PHE A 792 27.83 33.02 5.26
N PRO A 793 27.95 34.22 4.67
CA PRO A 793 29.24 34.91 4.57
C PRO A 793 29.99 35.10 5.90
N LYS A 794 29.27 35.24 7.02
CA LYS A 794 29.87 35.44 8.36
C LYS A 794 29.63 34.32 9.37
N SER A 795 28.79 33.33 9.04
CA SER A 795 28.35 32.28 9.96
C SER A 795 28.16 30.94 9.25
N THR A 796 28.42 29.83 9.92
CA THR A 796 28.17 28.48 9.36
C THR A 796 27.33 27.66 10.33
N TYR A 797 26.28 27.04 9.81
CA TYR A 797 25.40 26.14 10.54
C TYR A 797 25.65 24.71 10.08
N VAL A 798 25.74 23.79 11.03
CA VAL A 798 25.67 22.36 10.76
C VAL A 798 24.21 22.01 10.54
N MET A 799 23.88 21.41 9.41
CA MET A 799 22.58 20.82 9.12
C MET A 799 22.67 19.33 9.41
N ASP A 800 21.87 18.86 10.37
CA ASP A 800 21.68 17.44 10.63
C ASP A 800 20.18 17.10 10.66
N SER A 801 19.87 15.80 10.75
CA SER A 801 18.50 15.28 10.84
C SER A 801 17.63 15.70 9.67
N VAL A 802 18.25 15.87 8.49
CA VAL A 802 17.57 16.29 7.26
C VAL A 802 16.64 15.16 6.82
N THR A 803 15.33 15.38 6.84
CA THR A 803 14.38 14.42 6.26
C THR A 803 13.28 15.17 5.52
N TYR A 804 12.71 14.51 4.51
CA TYR A 804 11.49 14.95 3.84
C TYR A 804 10.41 13.88 4.07
N LEU A 805 9.30 14.28 4.67
CA LEU A 805 8.15 13.45 4.96
C LEU A 805 6.95 14.02 4.20
N ASP A 806 6.21 13.18 3.49
CA ASP A 806 4.97 13.66 2.85
C ASP A 806 3.93 14.01 3.91
N ASP A 807 3.07 14.99 3.60
CA ASP A 807 1.90 15.31 4.41
C ASP A 807 0.85 14.20 4.19
N PRO A 808 0.52 13.39 5.21
CA PRO A 808 -0.39 12.27 5.04
C PRO A 808 -1.86 12.71 4.89
N LEU A 809 -2.17 14.00 5.14
CA LEU A 809 -3.52 14.56 5.07
C LEU A 809 -3.74 15.43 3.81
N ASP A 810 -2.74 15.61 2.96
CA ASP A 810 -2.89 16.26 1.66
C ASP A 810 -1.90 15.64 0.67
N ILE A 811 -2.20 14.38 0.34
CA ILE A 811 -1.40 13.51 -0.50
C ILE A 811 -1.14 14.11 -1.90
N SER A 812 0.02 13.80 -2.48
CA SER A 812 0.40 14.32 -3.80
C SER A 812 -0.37 13.59 -4.91
N LEU A 813 -1.46 14.20 -5.35
CA LEU A 813 -2.33 13.75 -6.44
C LEU A 813 -2.12 14.59 -7.69
N GLY A 814 -2.23 13.95 -8.84
CA GLY A 814 -2.20 14.61 -10.14
C GLY A 814 -2.65 13.68 -11.25
N VAL A 815 -2.51 14.15 -12.47
CA VAL A 815 -2.82 13.41 -13.69
C VAL A 815 -1.64 13.54 -14.63
N VAL A 816 -1.23 12.47 -15.29
CA VAL A 816 -0.23 12.51 -16.36
C VAL A 816 -0.92 12.42 -17.72
N ASP A 817 -0.56 13.31 -18.63
CA ASP A 817 -0.95 13.23 -20.04
C ASP A 817 -0.10 12.16 -20.73
N VAL A 818 -0.73 11.11 -21.25
CA VAL A 818 -0.06 9.94 -21.83
C VAL A 818 0.60 10.21 -23.18
N LYS A 819 0.30 11.34 -23.83
CA LYS A 819 0.93 11.76 -25.10
C LYS A 819 2.19 12.57 -24.88
N THR A 820 2.27 13.30 -23.76
CA THR A 820 3.41 14.18 -23.46
C THR A 820 4.30 13.67 -22.33
N GLY A 821 3.78 12.79 -21.48
CA GLY A 821 4.42 12.37 -20.23
C GLY A 821 4.41 13.45 -19.14
N LYS A 822 3.79 14.62 -19.37
CA LYS A 822 3.78 15.74 -18.42
C LYS A 822 2.54 15.69 -17.53
N VAL A 823 2.67 16.18 -16.30
CA VAL A 823 1.54 16.55 -15.46
C VAL A 823 1.02 17.92 -15.92
N PRO A 824 -0.27 18.09 -16.24
CA PRO A 824 -0.81 19.38 -16.65
C PRO A 824 -0.73 20.43 -15.52
N GLY A 825 0.20 21.39 -15.65
CA GLY A 825 0.41 22.45 -14.66
C GLY A 825 1.28 22.02 -13.46
N PRO A 826 1.44 22.90 -12.45
CA PRO A 826 2.34 22.64 -11.34
C PRO A 826 1.73 21.62 -10.36
N LEU A 827 2.37 20.45 -10.24
CA LEU A 827 2.02 19.42 -9.27
C LEU A 827 2.22 19.96 -7.85
N LEU A 828 1.18 19.88 -7.03
CA LEU A 828 1.26 20.18 -5.61
C LEU A 828 1.94 19.03 -4.89
N ARG A 829 2.88 19.36 -4.02
CA ARG A 829 3.35 18.43 -3.03
C ARG A 829 3.57 19.08 -1.69
N ARG A 830 2.86 18.54 -0.71
CA ARG A 830 2.96 18.97 0.68
C ARG A 830 3.83 18.01 1.44
N GLY A 831 4.72 18.58 2.24
CA GLY A 831 5.61 17.80 3.07
C GLY A 831 6.16 18.58 4.23
N LEU A 832 6.62 17.84 5.21
CA LEU A 832 7.44 18.32 6.30
C LEU A 832 8.89 18.11 5.92
N ILE A 833 9.69 19.15 6.11
CA ILE A 833 11.13 19.02 6.08
C ILE A 833 11.61 19.19 7.51
N THR A 834 12.44 18.27 7.97
CA THR A 834 13.06 18.40 9.29
C THR A 834 14.52 18.74 9.09
N THR A 835 14.99 19.80 9.75
CA THR A 835 16.41 20.11 9.93
C THR A 835 16.58 20.69 11.34
N ASN A 836 17.74 20.52 11.96
CA ASN A 836 18.00 21.06 13.30
C ASN A 836 17.76 22.59 13.42
N TRP A 837 18.11 23.39 12.40
CA TRP A 837 17.89 24.84 12.39
C TRP A 837 16.40 25.19 12.24
N LEU A 838 15.65 24.46 11.40
CA LEU A 838 14.21 24.69 11.24
C LEU A 838 13.45 24.31 12.51
N LEU A 839 13.87 23.21 13.16
CA LEU A 839 13.41 22.81 14.48
C LEU A 839 13.70 23.89 15.54
N ALA A 840 14.87 24.53 15.49
CA ALA A 840 15.20 25.65 16.36
C ALA A 840 14.32 26.87 16.10
N MET A 841 14.08 27.21 14.84
CA MET A 841 13.25 28.34 14.43
C MET A 841 11.82 28.20 14.98
N VAL A 842 11.21 27.01 14.87
CA VAL A 842 9.86 26.74 15.43
C VAL A 842 9.82 26.92 16.95
N ARG A 843 10.92 26.65 17.67
CA ARG A 843 10.98 26.84 19.13
C ARG A 843 11.11 28.31 19.54
N ILE A 844 11.91 29.10 18.83
CA ILE A 844 12.28 30.46 19.24
C ILE A 844 11.40 31.56 18.63
N GLU A 845 10.76 31.29 17.49
CA GLU A 845 9.91 32.24 16.75
C GLU A 845 8.47 31.74 16.67
N THR A 846 7.62 32.31 17.52
CA THR A 846 6.21 31.91 17.67
C THR A 846 5.36 32.24 16.44
N ARG A 847 5.82 33.13 15.56
CA ARG A 847 5.17 33.46 14.28
C ARG A 847 5.48 32.44 13.17
N THR A 848 6.38 31.48 13.40
CA THR A 848 6.67 30.44 12.39
C THR A 848 5.40 29.65 12.06
N PRO A 849 5.01 29.54 10.77
CA PRO A 849 3.85 28.76 10.38
C PRO A 849 3.97 27.30 10.86
N LYS A 850 2.87 26.75 11.37
CA LYS A 850 2.78 25.35 11.82
C LYS A 850 2.28 24.39 10.74
N ALA A 851 2.05 24.90 9.53
CA ALA A 851 1.59 24.12 8.38
C ALA A 851 2.76 23.47 7.64
N THR A 852 2.48 22.40 6.91
CA THR A 852 3.45 21.75 6.00
C THR A 852 3.80 22.65 4.82
N PHE A 853 4.97 22.44 4.22
CA PHE A 853 5.46 23.22 3.08
C PHE A 853 4.70 22.80 1.81
N ALA A 854 4.13 23.75 1.07
CA ALA A 854 3.34 23.49 -0.13
C ALA A 854 4.16 23.76 -1.41
N PHE A 855 5.04 22.83 -1.77
CA PHE A 855 5.84 22.94 -2.98
C PHE A 855 4.96 22.76 -4.22
N ARG A 856 5.19 23.60 -5.23
CA ARG A 856 4.51 23.51 -6.53
C ARG A 856 5.53 23.59 -7.64
N GLY A 857 5.37 22.76 -8.66
CA GLY A 857 6.29 22.78 -9.80
C GLY A 857 6.00 21.73 -10.87
N PRO A 858 6.69 21.81 -12.01
CA PRO A 858 6.52 20.86 -13.10
C PRO A 858 6.90 19.44 -12.67
N ALA A 859 6.16 18.47 -13.20
CA ALA A 859 6.41 17.05 -13.04
C ALA A 859 6.25 16.31 -14.37
N SER A 860 7.09 15.33 -14.64
CA SER A 860 7.00 14.50 -15.85
C SER A 860 7.47 13.05 -15.63
N PHE A 861 7.06 12.20 -16.57
CA PHE A 861 7.53 10.84 -16.76
C PHE A 861 8.10 10.69 -18.17
N GLU A 862 9.31 10.17 -18.23
CA GLU A 862 10.06 9.99 -19.48
C GLU A 862 10.58 8.56 -19.58
N LYS A 863 10.89 8.12 -20.80
CA LYS A 863 11.54 6.84 -21.06
C LYS A 863 13.05 6.99 -20.89
N GLY A 864 13.61 6.25 -19.94
CA GLY A 864 15.04 6.16 -19.68
C GLY A 864 15.79 5.32 -20.71
N VAL A 865 17.12 5.24 -20.55
CA VAL A 865 18.05 4.61 -21.49
C VAL A 865 17.69 3.15 -21.80
N ASN A 866 17.24 2.38 -20.81
CA ASN A 866 16.86 0.98 -20.94
C ASN A 866 15.33 0.79 -21.04
N GLY A 867 14.58 1.87 -21.31
CA GLY A 867 13.13 1.84 -21.40
C GLY A 867 12.38 1.94 -20.07
N GLN A 868 13.09 1.99 -18.94
CA GLN A 868 12.52 2.24 -17.62
C GLN A 868 11.85 3.62 -17.54
N MET A 869 10.89 3.79 -16.65
CA MET A 869 10.29 5.10 -16.39
C MET A 869 11.22 5.96 -15.55
N VAL A 870 11.37 7.23 -15.92
CA VAL A 870 12.07 8.27 -15.16
C VAL A 870 11.06 9.30 -14.72
N PHE A 871 10.86 9.44 -13.40
CA PHE A 871 10.06 10.50 -12.80
C PHE A 871 10.93 11.72 -12.50
N ARG A 872 10.45 12.90 -12.85
CA ARG A 872 11.10 14.20 -12.58
C ARG A 872 10.13 15.15 -11.88
N TYR A 873 10.64 15.90 -10.92
CA TYR A 873 9.89 16.97 -10.26
C TYR A 873 10.81 18.12 -9.82
N HIS A 874 10.34 19.35 -10.01
CA HIS A 874 11.05 20.54 -9.52
C HIS A 874 10.10 21.51 -8.83
N GLY A 875 9.88 21.31 -7.53
CA GLY A 875 9.05 22.16 -6.69
C GLY A 875 9.81 23.36 -6.13
N LYS A 876 9.16 24.51 -6.09
CA LYS A 876 9.66 25.72 -5.40
C LYS A 876 8.59 26.32 -4.51
N LEU A 877 9.03 27.12 -3.55
CA LEU A 877 8.20 27.94 -2.69
C LEU A 877 8.94 29.25 -2.41
N HIS A 878 8.21 30.31 -2.05
CA HIS A 878 8.76 31.58 -1.58
C HIS A 878 8.09 31.91 -0.24
N ILE A 879 8.88 32.11 0.80
CA ILE A 879 8.41 32.38 2.16
C ILE A 879 8.98 33.73 2.61
N PRO A 880 8.18 34.80 2.63
CA PRO A 880 8.64 36.08 3.14
C PRO A 880 8.82 36.02 4.65
N PHE A 881 9.87 36.67 5.11
CA PHE A 881 10.26 36.76 6.50
C PHE A 881 9.98 38.18 6.99
N PRO A 882 9.01 38.38 7.90
CA PRO A 882 8.63 39.72 8.31
C PRO A 882 9.75 40.38 9.11
N GLU A 883 9.76 41.71 9.11
CA GLU A 883 10.73 42.47 9.90
C GLU A 883 10.67 42.09 11.40
N GLY A 884 11.86 41.96 12.00
CA GLY A 884 12.02 41.56 13.40
C GLY A 884 11.73 40.08 13.66
N PHE A 885 11.66 39.23 12.63
CA PHE A 885 11.53 37.78 12.77
C PHE A 885 12.83 37.17 13.32
N LYS A 886 12.68 36.22 14.25
CA LYS A 886 13.80 35.62 14.97
C LYS A 886 14.36 34.45 14.17
N PHE A 887 15.55 34.61 13.63
CA PHE A 887 16.30 33.54 12.99
C PHE A 887 17.29 32.91 13.98
N PRO A 888 17.45 31.58 14.05
CA PRO A 888 18.35 30.94 15.00
C PRO A 888 19.80 31.41 14.84
N ALA A 889 20.50 31.66 15.95
CA ALA A 889 21.95 31.78 15.97
C ALA A 889 22.60 30.39 15.78
N THR A 890 23.92 30.33 15.57
CA THR A 890 24.64 29.06 15.30
C THR A 890 24.60 28.07 16.46
N ASP A 891 24.27 28.50 17.68
CA ASP A 891 24.05 27.64 18.84
C ASP A 891 22.63 27.03 18.92
N LEU A 892 21.77 27.37 17.96
CA LEU A 892 20.38 26.89 17.83
C LEU A 892 19.46 27.19 19.04
N THR A 893 19.90 28.04 19.95
CA THR A 893 19.20 28.39 21.19
C THR A 893 18.94 29.89 21.28
N ASN A 894 19.92 30.70 20.87
CA ASN A 894 19.80 32.15 20.72
C ASN A 894 19.26 32.52 19.32
N TYR A 895 18.97 33.80 19.10
CA TYR A 895 18.41 34.29 17.85
C TYR A 895 19.03 35.61 17.39
N ILE A 896 18.89 35.88 16.09
CA ILE A 896 19.21 37.11 15.38
C ILE A 896 17.89 37.68 14.86
N LEU A 897 17.72 39.00 14.92
CA LEU A 897 16.57 39.66 14.32
C LEU A 897 16.85 39.96 12.85
N ILE A 898 15.95 39.54 11.97
CA ILE A 898 16.09 39.82 10.53
C ILE A 898 15.33 41.09 10.15
N GLY A 899 15.96 41.88 9.29
CA GLY A 899 15.43 43.13 8.75
C GLY A 899 14.38 42.92 7.65
N PRO A 900 13.81 44.01 7.12
CA PRO A 900 12.82 43.96 6.05
C PRO A 900 13.38 43.34 4.77
N ASP A 901 12.48 42.94 3.86
CA ASP A 901 12.77 42.28 2.58
C ASP A 901 13.54 40.96 2.70
N SER A 902 13.46 40.32 3.86
CA SER A 902 14.02 38.99 4.07
C SER A 902 13.10 37.90 3.53
N ALA A 903 13.64 36.81 3.00
CA ALA A 903 12.88 35.65 2.55
C ALA A 903 13.69 34.34 2.55
N LEU A 904 12.95 33.24 2.50
CA LEU A 904 13.44 31.89 2.25
C LEU A 904 12.73 31.31 1.01
N ASP A 905 13.51 30.81 0.06
CA ASP A 905 13.04 30.16 -1.16
C ASP A 905 13.45 28.68 -1.18
N PRO A 906 12.69 27.79 -0.50
CA PRO A 906 13.05 26.38 -0.46
C PRO A 906 12.67 25.69 -1.78
N PHE A 907 13.41 24.64 -2.12
CA PHE A 907 13.17 23.86 -3.33
C PHE A 907 13.31 22.36 -3.12
N LEU A 908 12.56 21.62 -3.93
CA LEU A 908 12.66 20.17 -4.09
C LEU A 908 13.03 19.87 -5.53
N ARG A 909 14.10 19.10 -5.72
CA ARG A 909 14.54 18.61 -7.03
C ARG A 909 14.60 17.11 -6.96
N TRP A 910 13.78 16.41 -7.71
CA TRP A 910 13.74 14.97 -7.66
C TRP A 910 13.82 14.34 -9.03
N GLN A 911 14.64 13.30 -9.09
CA GLN A 911 14.72 12.38 -10.20
C GLN A 911 14.74 10.96 -9.62
N ALA A 912 13.83 10.11 -10.08
CA ALA A 912 13.78 8.72 -9.66
C ALA A 912 13.42 7.82 -10.84
N MET A 913 13.80 6.54 -10.77
CA MET A 913 13.64 5.60 -11.89
C MET A 913 12.99 4.32 -11.43
N SER A 914 12.06 3.79 -12.22
CA SER A 914 11.50 2.46 -11.97
C SER A 914 12.62 1.43 -12.06
N ILE A 915 12.71 0.55 -11.07
CA ILE A 915 13.75 -0.48 -11.03
C ILE A 915 13.47 -1.52 -12.13
N SER A 916 14.52 -1.93 -12.84
CA SER A 916 14.48 -2.95 -13.89
C SER A 916 15.16 -4.26 -13.44
N ASP A 917 15.14 -5.27 -14.31
CA ASP A 917 15.70 -6.60 -14.03
C ASP A 917 17.15 -6.56 -13.52
N ALA A 918 17.50 -7.55 -12.69
CA ALA A 918 18.82 -7.72 -12.10
C ALA A 918 19.94 -7.68 -13.16
N PRO A 919 21.11 -7.10 -12.85
CA PRO A 919 22.19 -6.97 -13.81
C PRO A 919 22.74 -8.34 -14.20
N ARG A 920 23.13 -8.49 -15.47
CA ARG A 920 23.79 -9.70 -15.96
C ARG A 920 25.23 -9.87 -15.47
N LEU A 921 25.83 -8.81 -14.91
CA LEU A 921 27.25 -8.76 -14.53
C LEU A 921 27.41 -8.25 -13.10
N ALA A 922 28.36 -8.85 -12.37
CA ALA A 922 28.71 -8.42 -11.02
C ALA A 922 29.11 -6.94 -11.00
N ARG A 923 28.85 -6.27 -9.89
CA ARG A 923 29.22 -4.87 -9.65
C ARG A 923 30.25 -4.80 -8.53
N ALA A 924 31.37 -4.14 -8.78
CA ALA A 924 32.39 -3.91 -7.76
C ALA A 924 33.03 -2.54 -7.96
N GLY A 925 33.53 -1.97 -6.87
CA GLY A 925 34.20 -0.68 -6.90
C GLY A 925 34.84 -0.36 -5.56
N SER A 926 35.74 0.62 -5.55
CA SER A 926 36.40 1.08 -4.34
C SER A 926 36.98 2.48 -4.53
N ALA A 927 37.07 3.24 -3.45
CA ALA A 927 37.81 4.49 -3.40
C ALA A 927 38.49 4.68 -2.03
N LYS A 928 39.61 5.41 -2.02
CA LYS A 928 40.39 5.71 -0.81
C LYS A 928 40.57 7.21 -0.65
N GLY A 929 40.57 7.71 0.59
CA GLY A 929 40.80 9.12 0.93
C GLY A 929 39.81 10.09 0.27
N VAL A 930 38.54 9.68 0.12
CA VAL A 930 37.49 10.54 -0.45
C VAL A 930 37.06 11.55 0.60
N VAL A 931 36.90 12.81 0.20
CA VAL A 931 36.43 13.88 1.10
C VAL A 931 34.92 14.08 0.88
N ALA A 932 34.15 13.93 1.94
CA ALA A 932 32.71 14.18 1.97
C ALA A 932 32.39 15.67 1.91
N SER A 933 31.14 16.02 1.61
CA SER A 933 30.67 17.40 1.60
C SER A 933 30.80 18.13 2.95
N THR A 934 30.79 17.39 4.04
CA THR A 934 31.01 17.87 5.41
C THR A 934 32.48 18.07 5.76
N GLY A 935 33.40 17.55 4.95
CA GLY A 935 34.84 17.51 5.21
C GLY A 935 35.34 16.19 5.80
N ASP A 936 34.45 15.24 6.12
CA ASP A 936 34.86 13.91 6.59
C ASP A 936 35.69 13.18 5.51
N GLU A 937 36.81 12.57 5.90
CA GLU A 937 37.59 11.71 5.01
C GLU A 937 37.12 10.25 5.17
N PHE A 938 36.87 9.57 4.05
CA PHE A 938 36.38 8.20 4.08
C PHE A 938 36.94 7.33 2.94
N SER A 939 36.75 6.02 3.07
CA SER A 939 37.12 5.03 2.06
C SER A 939 36.07 3.92 2.03
N TYR A 940 35.90 3.28 0.88
CA TYR A 940 34.94 2.20 0.75
C TYR A 940 35.38 1.19 -0.30
N SER A 941 34.87 -0.02 -0.17
CA SER A 941 34.94 -1.06 -1.20
C SER A 941 33.66 -1.87 -1.20
N TYR A 942 33.19 -2.27 -2.38
CA TYR A 942 31.98 -3.09 -2.52
C TYR A 942 32.14 -4.13 -3.62
N ARG A 943 31.40 -5.23 -3.47
CA ARG A 943 31.20 -6.26 -4.49
C ARG A 943 29.79 -6.85 -4.34
N LEU A 944 29.02 -6.84 -5.40
CA LEU A 944 27.71 -7.49 -5.53
C LEU A 944 27.78 -8.45 -6.73
N PRO A 945 27.63 -9.77 -6.52
CA PRO A 945 27.61 -10.73 -7.61
C PRO A 945 26.33 -10.61 -8.43
N ALA A 946 26.36 -11.07 -9.69
CA ALA A 946 25.17 -11.18 -10.56
C ALA A 946 24.48 -12.56 -10.48
N GLY A 947 24.97 -13.42 -9.59
CA GLY A 947 24.50 -14.79 -9.38
C GLY A 947 25.08 -15.31 -8.07
N ASP A 948 25.49 -16.58 -8.03
CA ASP A 948 26.05 -17.19 -6.83
C ASP A 948 27.35 -16.49 -6.38
N GLY A 949 27.37 -16.04 -5.13
CA GLY A 949 28.52 -15.38 -4.52
C GLY A 949 28.13 -14.57 -3.28
N GLN A 950 29.12 -14.24 -2.45
CA GLN A 950 28.89 -13.41 -1.28
C GLN A 950 29.06 -11.93 -1.64
N ALA A 951 28.03 -11.13 -1.33
CA ALA A 951 28.12 -9.68 -1.38
C ALA A 951 29.03 -9.18 -0.25
N SER A 952 29.86 -8.18 -0.53
CA SER A 952 30.74 -7.57 0.47
C SER A 952 30.69 -6.06 0.37
N PHE A 953 30.69 -5.38 1.51
CA PHE A 953 30.84 -3.93 1.61
C PHE A 953 31.62 -3.59 2.88
N GLU A 954 32.68 -2.80 2.71
CA GLU A 954 33.43 -2.21 3.80
C GLU A 954 33.50 -0.70 3.60
N TYR A 955 33.23 0.04 4.66
CA TYR A 955 33.28 1.50 4.69
C TYR A 955 34.06 1.96 5.91
N VAL A 956 35.08 2.78 5.69
CA VAL A 956 35.91 3.38 6.74
C VAL A 956 35.68 4.88 6.75
N ASN A 957 35.23 5.42 7.87
CA ASN A 957 35.24 6.87 8.12
C ASN A 957 36.49 7.18 8.93
N HIS A 958 37.49 7.79 8.29
CA HIS A 958 38.78 8.11 8.89
C HIS A 958 38.67 9.22 9.92
N THR A 959 37.76 10.18 9.71
CA THR A 959 37.47 11.26 10.65
C THR A 959 36.90 10.75 11.97
N LYS A 960 36.08 9.69 11.93
CA LYS A 960 35.50 9.03 13.11
C LYS A 960 36.34 7.86 13.63
N ASP A 961 37.43 7.50 12.94
CA ASP A 961 38.26 6.33 13.23
C ASP A 961 37.43 5.03 13.37
N ALA A 962 36.50 4.81 12.45
CA ALA A 962 35.52 3.73 12.55
C ALA A 962 35.24 3.06 11.22
N THR A 963 34.91 1.76 11.26
CA THR A 963 34.65 0.92 10.09
C THR A 963 33.31 0.21 10.20
N PHE A 964 32.51 0.30 9.15
CA PHE A 964 31.35 -0.57 8.91
C PHE A 964 31.76 -1.79 8.08
N ARG A 965 31.37 -2.99 8.51
CA ARG A 965 31.55 -4.22 7.75
C ARG A 965 30.21 -4.91 7.54
N MET A 966 29.78 -5.00 6.28
CA MET A 966 28.55 -5.68 5.92
C MET A 966 28.69 -7.18 6.14
N GLN A 967 27.70 -7.78 6.79
CA GLN A 967 27.57 -9.21 7.00
C GLN A 967 26.51 -9.80 6.05
N GLY A 968 25.41 -9.07 5.82
CA GLY A 968 24.31 -9.52 4.95
C GLY A 968 23.78 -8.43 4.04
N LEU A 969 23.46 -8.79 2.80
CA LEU A 969 22.81 -7.91 1.83
C LEU A 969 21.28 -7.95 2.02
N LEU A 970 20.67 -6.80 2.29
CA LEU A 970 19.23 -6.70 2.55
C LEU A 970 18.44 -6.44 1.27
N TRP A 971 18.91 -5.51 0.43
CA TRP A 971 18.22 -5.07 -0.78
C TRP A 971 19.22 -4.50 -1.78
N ALA A 972 18.92 -4.59 -3.09
CA ALA A 972 19.70 -3.94 -4.13
C ALA A 972 18.78 -3.43 -5.26
N GLY A 973 19.13 -2.26 -5.80
CA GLY A 973 18.45 -1.64 -6.93
C GLY A 973 19.47 -1.06 -7.92
N PHE A 974 19.14 -1.14 -9.20
CA PHE A 974 20.03 -0.73 -10.29
C PHE A 974 19.31 0.30 -11.16
N ILE A 975 19.96 1.44 -11.39
CA ILE A 975 19.42 2.54 -12.20
C ILE A 975 20.50 3.07 -13.16
N ASN A 976 20.11 4.00 -14.02
CA ASN A 976 20.98 4.57 -15.05
C ASN A 976 21.14 6.07 -14.87
N SER A 977 22.36 6.59 -15.03
CA SER A 977 22.54 8.00 -15.33
C SER A 977 22.08 8.32 -16.75
N ARG A 978 21.88 9.61 -17.07
CA ARG A 978 21.52 10.06 -18.43
C ARG A 978 22.59 9.72 -19.49
N THR A 979 23.82 9.38 -19.05
CA THR A 979 24.94 9.03 -19.94
C THR A 979 25.25 7.53 -19.95
N ALA A 980 24.41 6.71 -19.32
CA ALA A 980 24.59 5.26 -19.33
C ALA A 980 24.47 4.70 -20.75
N ALA A 981 25.22 3.63 -21.05
CA ALA A 981 25.04 2.87 -22.27
C ALA A 981 23.78 1.97 -22.17
N PRO A 982 23.03 1.76 -23.27
CA PRO A 982 21.92 0.80 -23.30
C PRO A 982 22.35 -0.61 -22.88
N GLY A 983 21.53 -1.25 -22.04
CA GLY A 983 21.74 -2.60 -21.52
C GLY A 983 22.68 -2.70 -20.33
N ASP A 984 23.29 -1.60 -19.89
CA ASP A 984 24.16 -1.55 -18.70
C ASP A 984 23.50 -0.75 -17.56
N TYR A 985 24.09 -0.79 -16.36
CA TYR A 985 23.72 0.01 -15.19
C TYR A 985 24.97 0.61 -14.56
N ASP A 986 25.05 1.94 -14.53
CA ASP A 986 26.19 2.68 -13.98
C ASP A 986 25.95 3.16 -12.54
N THR A 987 24.73 3.01 -12.03
CA THR A 987 24.33 3.47 -10.71
C THR A 987 23.68 2.34 -9.92
N LEU A 988 24.24 2.07 -8.75
CA LEU A 988 23.88 0.97 -7.86
C LEU A 988 23.43 1.55 -6.52
N SER A 989 22.28 1.09 -6.03
CA SER A 989 21.81 1.29 -4.65
C SER A 989 21.73 -0.03 -3.92
N PHE A 990 22.09 -0.06 -2.64
CA PHE A 990 21.86 -1.24 -1.80
C PHE A 990 21.73 -0.89 -0.32
N GLY A 991 21.04 -1.77 0.40
CA GLY A 991 20.97 -1.79 1.86
C GLY A 991 21.69 -3.03 2.39
N GLY A 992 22.50 -2.88 3.44
CA GLY A 992 23.25 -3.99 4.05
C GLY A 992 23.28 -3.91 5.56
N ILE A 993 23.13 -5.04 6.25
CA ILE A 993 23.31 -5.15 7.69
C ILE A 993 24.76 -5.53 8.03
N GLY A 994 25.29 -5.02 9.12
CA GLY A 994 26.66 -5.30 9.52
C GLY A 994 27.03 -4.73 10.88
N THR A 995 28.33 -4.71 11.17
CA THR A 995 28.87 -4.23 12.45
C THR A 995 29.61 -2.91 12.29
N TRP A 996 29.67 -2.14 13.37
CA TRP A 996 30.41 -0.89 13.48
C TRP A 996 31.57 -1.06 14.48
N SER A 997 32.80 -0.78 14.06
CA SER A 997 34.00 -1.16 14.84
C SER A 997 34.18 -0.45 16.18
N LYS A 998 33.38 0.57 16.50
CA LYS A 998 33.42 1.29 17.77
C LYS A 998 32.38 0.79 18.78
N ASP A 999 31.43 -0.04 18.36
CA ASP A 999 30.35 -0.48 19.23
C ASP A 999 30.77 -1.72 20.03
N PRO A 1000 30.36 -1.84 21.31
CA PRO A 1000 30.63 -3.02 22.12
C PRO A 1000 29.71 -4.17 21.71
N GLY A 1001 30.27 -5.34 21.38
CA GLY A 1001 29.51 -6.58 21.11
C GLY A 1001 28.92 -6.69 19.70
N ASP A 1002 27.86 -7.49 19.54
CA ASP A 1002 27.23 -7.84 18.26
C ASP A 1002 26.13 -6.85 17.82
N GLN A 1003 26.25 -5.56 18.19
CA GLN A 1003 25.27 -4.56 17.79
C GLN A 1003 25.25 -4.42 16.26
N SER A 1004 24.06 -4.64 15.68
CA SER A 1004 23.85 -4.55 14.23
C SER A 1004 23.53 -3.13 13.80
N HIS A 1005 24.06 -2.75 12.63
CA HIS A 1005 23.85 -1.47 11.96
C HIS A 1005 23.42 -1.70 10.52
N ILE A 1006 22.66 -0.75 9.95
CA ILE A 1006 22.24 -0.82 8.56
C ILE A 1006 22.92 0.30 7.76
N ALA A 1007 23.65 -0.08 6.72
CA ALA A 1007 24.21 0.84 5.74
C ALA A 1007 23.28 0.97 4.52
N THR A 1008 22.93 2.20 4.17
CA THR A 1008 22.29 2.58 2.92
C THR A 1008 23.34 3.21 2.02
N VAL A 1009 23.54 2.65 0.84
CA VAL A 1009 24.61 3.04 -0.07
C VAL A 1009 24.05 3.28 -1.46
N GLN A 1010 24.51 4.34 -2.14
CA GLN A 1010 24.38 4.46 -3.59
C GLN A 1010 25.69 4.95 -4.19
N VAL A 1011 26.13 4.28 -5.25
CA VAL A 1011 27.35 4.59 -5.99
C VAL A 1011 27.01 4.74 -7.47
N SER A 1012 27.40 5.87 -8.07
CA SER A 1012 27.40 6.02 -9.52
C SER A 1012 28.83 6.03 -10.04
N THR A 1013 29.07 5.17 -11.01
CA THR A 1013 30.30 5.02 -11.78
C THR A 1013 30.25 5.78 -13.11
N SER A 1014 29.19 6.58 -13.32
CA SER A 1014 29.06 7.43 -14.50
C SER A 1014 30.31 8.30 -14.67
N ALA A 1015 30.89 8.29 -15.87
CA ALA A 1015 32.06 9.12 -16.17
C ALA A 1015 31.75 10.62 -16.07
N LYS A 1016 30.49 11.01 -16.34
CA LYS A 1016 30.06 12.42 -16.31
C LYS A 1016 29.49 12.82 -14.94
N PHE A 1017 28.80 11.91 -14.27
CA PHE A 1017 28.11 12.19 -13.01
C PHE A 1017 28.51 11.22 -11.89
N PRO A 1018 29.80 11.07 -11.56
CA PRO A 1018 30.23 10.17 -10.50
C PRO A 1018 29.80 10.70 -9.14
N TYR A 1019 29.28 9.83 -8.28
CA TYR A 1019 29.02 10.17 -6.88
C TYR A 1019 28.96 8.92 -6.01
N VAL A 1020 29.14 9.12 -4.71
CA VAL A 1020 28.88 8.14 -3.67
C VAL A 1020 28.12 8.79 -2.52
N THR A 1021 27.18 8.04 -1.96
CA THR A 1021 26.47 8.33 -0.71
C THR A 1021 26.51 7.09 0.16
N ILE A 1022 26.86 7.27 1.44
CA ILE A 1022 26.84 6.22 2.46
C ILE A 1022 26.19 6.82 3.73
N MET A 1023 25.13 6.17 4.19
CA MET A 1023 24.50 6.45 5.48
C MET A 1023 24.49 5.18 6.33
N VAL A 1024 24.94 5.27 7.57
CA VAL A 1024 24.82 4.20 8.57
C VAL A 1024 23.73 4.61 9.57
N ASP A 1025 22.70 3.77 9.70
CA ASP A 1025 21.49 3.98 10.51
C ASP A 1025 20.75 5.28 10.18
N GLY A 1026 20.49 5.49 8.89
CA GLY A 1026 19.82 6.71 8.40
C GLY A 1026 20.65 7.99 8.63
N GLY A 1027 21.99 7.85 8.75
CA GLY A 1027 22.89 8.98 8.93
C GLY A 1027 23.25 9.29 10.38
N ARG A 1028 22.63 8.60 11.36
CA ARG A 1028 22.88 8.82 12.80
C ARG A 1028 24.28 8.40 13.22
N THR A 1029 24.73 7.24 12.72
CA THR A 1029 26.05 6.69 13.05
C THR A 1029 27.13 7.30 12.15
N SER A 1030 26.86 7.38 10.85
CA SER A 1030 27.73 8.04 9.89
C SER A 1030 26.94 8.51 8.66
N SER A 1031 27.28 9.68 8.11
CA SER A 1031 26.61 10.25 6.94
C SER A 1031 27.66 10.94 6.08
N VAL A 1032 27.95 10.38 4.90
CA VAL A 1032 28.92 10.95 3.95
C VAL A 1032 28.38 10.89 2.53
N ASN A 1033 28.63 11.95 1.77
CA ASN A 1033 28.30 12.06 0.36
C ASN A 1033 29.32 12.93 -0.38
N THR A 1034 29.55 12.63 -1.65
CA THR A 1034 30.27 13.53 -2.56
C THR A 1034 29.32 14.51 -3.22
N LYS A 1035 29.74 15.77 -3.34
CA LYS A 1035 28.99 16.77 -4.14
C LYS A 1035 29.46 16.78 -5.59
N PRO A 1036 28.54 16.99 -6.54
CA PRO A 1036 28.92 17.20 -7.93
C PRO A 1036 29.68 18.51 -8.08
N ALA A 1037 30.65 18.51 -8.99
CA ALA A 1037 31.48 19.68 -9.27
C ALA A 1037 30.65 20.86 -9.82
N ASN A 1038 29.61 20.57 -10.60
CA ASN A 1038 28.66 21.55 -11.10
C ASN A 1038 27.27 21.29 -10.52
N VAL A 1039 26.70 22.29 -9.86
CA VAL A 1039 25.38 22.22 -9.22
C VAL A 1039 24.25 22.14 -10.25
N ASP A 1040 24.44 22.68 -11.46
CA ASP A 1040 23.41 22.71 -12.50
C ASP A 1040 23.18 21.32 -13.12
N ASP A 1041 24.19 20.44 -13.06
CA ASP A 1041 24.06 19.05 -13.50
C ASP A 1041 23.12 18.23 -12.61
N THR A 1042 22.76 18.75 -11.43
CA THR A 1042 21.81 18.10 -10.52
C THR A 1042 20.36 18.49 -10.79
N MET A 1043 20.10 19.29 -11.82
CA MET A 1043 18.73 19.61 -12.19
C MET A 1043 18.00 18.34 -12.62
N PRO A 1044 16.77 18.11 -12.12
CA PRO A 1044 16.03 16.90 -12.39
C PRO A 1044 15.59 16.81 -13.85
#